data_AF-A0A8H6QQF4-F1
#
_entry.id   AF-A0A8H6QQF4-F1
#
_cell.length_a   1.000
_cell.length_b   1.000
_cell.length_c   1.000
_cell.angle_alpha   90.00
_cell.angle_beta   90.00
_cell.angle_gamma   90.00
#
_symmetry.space_group_name_H-M   'P 1'
#
loop_
_entity.id
_entity.type
_entity.pdbx_description
1 polymer ?
#
loop_
_entity_poly.entity_id
_entity_poly.type
_entity_poly.pdbx_seq_one_letter_code
_entity_poly.pdbx_strand_id
1 'polypeptide(L)'
;MAEKEATVYIVDVGRSMGEKRNGRSVTDLEWAMQYVWDRITATVATGRKTATIGVIGLKTDGTSNELDDDPHFKHISVLSEIQQFLMPDIRRLDALIKPSKTDKGDAVSAIILAIQMIVTHCKKLKYKRRIVLVTNGLGWMSNEDLDQITKKIKEDNIELVVLGTDFDDPEYGFKEEGKDPQKAENEALLRGLVEDCDGAYGTLEQAVAEMDIPRVKKVRTVATFKGFLQLGDPEEYDTALRIPVERYYRTYVAKPPSASSFVLRSDVGAEEEQGESSEAPKSPPEGGSLTSVRNLRTYEVPDENAPGGKIDVEREELAKGYEYGRTAVHISETDENITTLETYAALELVGFIQTDKYDRYMHMSTTNVIIGQRGNDKASLALSSFIHALFELECYAVARLVVKENKPPVMVLLAPSIEPDYECLLEVQLPFAEDVRTYRFPPLDKVITVSGKVVTEHRNLPNKDLLDAMSEYVDSMDLVDTDEDGNPVEDLPIDDSYSPVLHRIDSAIRYRAIHPNDPVPPPSKNLTKLSQPPQDLVEKSNHYLQKLIAAADVKKVPPKVKGRKRVRESEKPLSGLDVDALLHQEKRARISPTNAIPEFKQTLTQAETIETIKDAVKQMTSIIEDQIKNSLADANYDRVIEEIGVMRDELISFEEPALYNDFLRQLKDKLLKEELGGDRRELWWLLRRSKLGLITQHESDQSDVTEEQAKEVSLRYH
;
A
#
# COMPACT_ATOMS: atom_id res chain seq x y z
N MET A 1 -31.89 -2.12 5.32
CA MET A 1 -31.39 -1.89 6.69
C MET A 1 -30.56 -3.11 7.06
N ALA A 2 -29.45 -2.96 7.80
CA ALA A 2 -28.71 -4.11 8.31
C ALA A 2 -29.59 -4.89 9.29
N GLU A 3 -29.50 -6.22 9.28
CA GLU A 3 -30.25 -7.06 10.23
C GLU A 3 -29.76 -6.80 11.66
N LYS A 4 -30.69 -6.86 12.62
CA LYS A 4 -30.37 -6.76 14.05
C LYS A 4 -29.93 -8.13 14.54
N GLU A 5 -28.88 -8.17 15.34
CA GLU A 5 -28.25 -9.41 15.83
C GLU A 5 -28.16 -9.34 17.36
N ALA A 6 -28.57 -10.40 18.05
CA ALA A 6 -28.43 -10.56 19.49
C ALA A 6 -27.75 -11.90 19.78
N THR A 7 -26.52 -11.85 20.27
CA THR A 7 -25.72 -13.05 20.58
C THR A 7 -25.41 -13.09 22.08
N VAL A 8 -25.70 -14.22 22.73
CA VAL A 8 -25.32 -14.46 24.13
C VAL A 8 -24.25 -15.53 24.17
N TYR A 9 -23.09 -15.21 24.77
CA TYR A 9 -22.02 -16.18 25.02
C TYR A 9 -22.13 -16.71 26.44
N ILE A 10 -22.20 -18.03 26.59
CA ILE A 10 -22.11 -18.73 27.87
C ILE A 10 -20.71 -19.31 27.95
N VAL A 11 -19.90 -18.80 28.86
CA VAL A 11 -18.50 -19.20 29.05
C VAL A 11 -18.39 -20.00 30.33
N ASP A 12 -18.00 -21.27 30.22
CA ASP A 12 -17.63 -22.09 31.38
C ASP A 12 -16.34 -21.56 32.00
N VAL A 13 -16.44 -21.10 33.24
CA VAL A 13 -15.31 -20.63 34.05
C VAL A 13 -15.07 -21.54 35.26
N GLY A 14 -15.51 -22.80 35.20
CA GLY A 14 -15.29 -23.78 36.25
C GLY A 14 -13.80 -24.02 36.52
N ARG A 15 -13.49 -24.56 37.70
CA ARG A 15 -12.11 -24.92 38.09
C ARG A 15 -11.44 -25.83 37.06
N SER A 16 -12.18 -26.80 36.53
CA SER A 16 -11.73 -27.74 35.50
C SER A 16 -11.28 -27.05 34.20
N MET A 17 -11.83 -25.88 33.86
CA MET A 17 -11.39 -25.09 32.70
C MET A 17 -10.03 -24.42 32.93
N GLY A 18 -9.56 -24.32 34.18
CA GLY A 18 -8.24 -23.78 34.53
C GLY A 18 -7.08 -24.76 34.34
N GLU A 19 -7.34 -25.98 33.89
CA GLU A 19 -6.32 -27.01 33.69
C GLU A 19 -5.75 -26.99 32.26
N LYS A 20 -4.54 -27.53 32.09
CA LYS A 20 -3.92 -27.75 30.78
C LYS A 20 -4.04 -29.22 30.43
N ARG A 21 -4.64 -29.53 29.27
CA ARG A 21 -4.91 -30.90 28.83
C ARG A 21 -4.36 -31.15 27.44
N ASN A 22 -4.20 -32.44 27.10
CA ASN A 22 -3.83 -32.92 25.76
C ASN A 22 -2.58 -32.25 25.16
N GLY A 23 -1.57 -31.97 26.01
CA GLY A 23 -0.29 -31.39 25.60
C GLY A 23 -0.32 -29.89 25.26
N ARG A 24 -1.44 -29.19 25.48
CA ARG A 24 -1.59 -27.76 25.17
C ARG A 24 -0.80 -26.88 26.15
N SER A 25 -0.21 -25.79 25.63
CA SER A 25 0.57 -24.83 26.43
C SER A 25 -0.30 -23.86 27.24
N VAL A 26 -1.56 -23.69 26.83
CA VAL A 26 -2.59 -22.83 27.43
C VAL A 26 -3.64 -23.68 28.15
N THR A 27 -4.38 -23.07 29.08
CA THR A 27 -5.51 -23.71 29.76
C THR A 27 -6.72 -23.87 28.83
N ASP A 28 -7.66 -24.75 29.20
CA ASP A 28 -8.93 -24.91 28.47
C ASP A 28 -9.72 -23.60 28.38
N LEU A 29 -9.73 -22.80 29.45
CA LEU A 29 -10.37 -21.49 29.48
C LEU A 29 -9.68 -20.50 28.55
N GLU A 30 -8.35 -20.39 28.61
CA GLU A 30 -7.60 -19.50 27.73
C GLU A 30 -7.83 -19.86 26.25
N TRP A 31 -7.86 -21.16 25.93
CA TRP A 31 -8.13 -21.63 24.58
C TRP A 31 -9.57 -21.31 24.13
N ALA A 32 -10.56 -21.58 24.98
CA ALA A 32 -11.97 -21.22 24.74
C ALA A 32 -12.15 -19.72 24.52
N MET A 33 -11.44 -18.91 25.30
CA MET A 33 -11.50 -17.47 25.22
C MET A 33 -10.86 -16.91 23.96
N GLN A 34 -9.91 -17.59 23.31
CA GLN A 34 -9.40 -17.16 22.00
C GLN A 34 -10.55 -17.07 20.97
N TYR A 35 -11.42 -18.08 20.94
CA TYR A 35 -12.60 -18.09 20.08
C TYR A 35 -13.62 -17.02 20.48
N VAL A 36 -13.97 -16.95 21.77
CA VAL A 36 -14.96 -15.98 22.25
C VAL A 36 -14.50 -14.55 21.98
N TRP A 37 -13.23 -14.24 22.25
CA TRP A 37 -12.65 -12.94 21.98
C TRP A 37 -12.59 -12.59 20.49
N ASP A 38 -12.23 -13.53 19.61
CA ASP A 38 -12.29 -13.32 18.17
C ASP A 38 -13.70 -12.91 17.73
N ARG A 39 -14.72 -13.62 18.20
CA ARG A 39 -16.12 -13.35 17.84
C ARG A 39 -16.64 -12.03 18.40
N ILE A 40 -16.32 -11.71 19.67
CA ILE A 40 -16.69 -10.44 20.29
C ILE A 40 -15.99 -9.28 19.57
N THR A 41 -14.66 -9.33 19.43
CA THR A 41 -13.89 -8.25 18.79
C THR A 41 -14.25 -8.07 17.32
N ALA A 42 -14.54 -9.15 16.57
CA ALA A 42 -15.03 -9.06 15.21
C ALA A 42 -16.39 -8.33 15.13
N THR A 43 -17.29 -8.60 16.08
CA THR A 43 -18.59 -7.91 16.15
C THR A 43 -18.40 -6.43 16.50
N VAL A 44 -17.56 -6.11 17.48
CA VAL A 44 -17.22 -4.74 17.88
C VAL A 44 -16.57 -3.97 16.73
N ALA A 45 -15.67 -4.59 15.97
CA ALA A 45 -15.04 -4.00 14.79
C ALA A 45 -16.04 -3.61 13.69
N THR A 46 -17.23 -4.23 13.65
CA THR A 46 -18.28 -3.79 12.70
C THR A 46 -18.88 -2.42 13.05
N GLY A 47 -18.73 -1.96 14.29
CA GLY A 47 -19.28 -0.68 14.77
C GLY A 47 -20.82 -0.60 14.74
N ARG A 48 -21.52 -1.71 14.53
CA ARG A 48 -22.98 -1.75 14.38
C ARG A 48 -23.65 -1.66 15.75
N LYS A 49 -24.42 -0.60 15.98
CA LYS A 49 -25.28 -0.47 17.18
C LYS A 49 -26.33 -1.57 17.31
N THR A 50 -26.69 -2.20 16.20
CA THR A 50 -27.71 -3.25 16.13
C THR A 50 -27.15 -4.67 16.34
N ALA A 51 -25.83 -4.82 16.50
CA ALA A 51 -25.19 -6.07 16.84
C ALA A 51 -24.85 -6.05 18.33
N THR A 52 -25.74 -6.63 19.13
CA THR A 52 -25.66 -6.62 20.60
C THR A 52 -25.16 -7.97 21.12
N ILE A 53 -24.34 -7.91 22.17
CA ILE A 53 -23.71 -9.07 22.80
C ILE A 53 -24.10 -9.09 24.28
N GLY A 54 -24.41 -10.27 24.81
CA GLY A 54 -24.47 -10.56 26.25
C GLY A 54 -23.49 -11.68 26.62
N VAL A 55 -23.04 -11.71 27.87
CA VAL A 55 -22.09 -12.73 28.35
C VAL A 55 -22.51 -13.26 29.73
N ILE A 56 -22.61 -14.58 29.83
CA ILE A 56 -22.93 -15.33 31.04
C ILE A 56 -21.71 -16.17 31.43
N GLY A 57 -21.28 -16.07 32.68
CA GLY A 57 -20.30 -16.97 33.29
C GLY A 57 -21.01 -18.17 33.90
N LEU A 58 -20.67 -19.37 33.44
CA LEU A 58 -21.12 -20.65 33.95
C LEU A 58 -20.10 -21.18 34.98
N LYS A 59 -20.59 -21.76 36.09
CA LYS A 59 -19.81 -22.28 37.23
C LYS A 59 -18.95 -21.22 37.93
N THR A 60 -19.51 -20.04 38.12
CA THR A 60 -18.85 -18.95 38.84
C THR A 60 -18.82 -19.19 40.36
N ASP A 61 -17.82 -18.62 41.05
CA ASP A 61 -17.73 -18.67 42.52
C ASP A 61 -18.96 -18.05 43.21
N GLY A 62 -19.52 -16.98 42.62
CA GLY A 62 -20.73 -16.31 43.07
C GLY A 62 -21.96 -16.64 42.21
N THR A 63 -23.11 -16.07 42.54
CA THR A 63 -24.31 -16.11 41.70
C THR A 63 -24.79 -14.69 41.49
N SER A 64 -25.08 -14.33 40.25
CA SER A 64 -25.57 -12.99 39.90
C SER A 64 -26.45 -13.10 38.66
N ASN A 65 -27.73 -13.43 38.85
CA ASN A 65 -28.72 -13.51 37.79
C ASN A 65 -30.11 -13.22 38.37
N GLU A 66 -31.10 -12.95 37.51
CA GLU A 66 -32.47 -12.58 37.94
C GLU A 66 -33.24 -13.73 38.63
N LEU A 67 -32.75 -14.97 38.54
CA LEU A 67 -33.37 -16.17 39.09
C LEU A 67 -32.53 -16.78 40.22
N ASP A 68 -31.72 -15.96 40.90
CA ASP A 68 -30.76 -16.42 41.91
C ASP A 68 -31.43 -17.01 43.16
N ASP A 69 -32.72 -16.79 43.37
CA ASP A 69 -33.52 -17.43 44.42
C ASP A 69 -33.71 -18.94 44.20
N ASP A 70 -33.68 -19.42 42.95
CA ASP A 70 -33.87 -20.83 42.63
C ASP A 70 -32.52 -21.60 42.71
N PRO A 71 -32.46 -22.74 43.44
CA PRO A 71 -31.27 -23.57 43.56
C PRO A 71 -30.63 -23.99 42.23
N HIS A 72 -31.41 -24.15 41.16
CA HIS A 72 -30.91 -24.60 39.85
C HIS A 72 -30.04 -23.54 39.15
N PHE A 73 -30.24 -22.26 39.47
CA PHE A 73 -29.51 -21.14 38.86
C PHE A 73 -28.34 -20.63 39.71
N LYS A 74 -27.93 -21.40 40.73
CA LYS A 74 -26.72 -21.10 41.52
C LYS A 74 -25.46 -21.32 40.69
N HIS A 75 -24.41 -20.55 41.01
CA HIS A 75 -23.11 -20.55 40.32
C HIS A 75 -23.18 -20.14 38.84
N ILE A 76 -24.17 -19.32 38.50
CA ILE A 76 -24.29 -18.70 37.18
C ILE A 76 -24.34 -17.19 37.39
N SER A 77 -23.53 -16.44 36.66
CA SER A 77 -23.47 -14.97 36.78
C SER A 77 -23.52 -14.30 35.42
N VAL A 78 -24.44 -13.34 35.25
CA VAL A 78 -24.50 -12.48 34.07
C VAL A 78 -23.35 -11.47 34.17
N LEU A 79 -22.28 -11.68 33.40
CA LEU A 79 -21.10 -10.82 33.39
C LEU A 79 -21.36 -9.53 32.62
N SER A 80 -22.20 -9.61 31.58
CA SER A 80 -22.70 -8.46 30.83
C SER A 80 -24.10 -8.74 30.30
N GLU A 81 -25.00 -7.78 30.53
CA GLU A 81 -26.30 -7.73 29.86
C GLU A 81 -26.15 -7.57 28.35
N ILE A 82 -27.23 -7.85 27.61
CA ILE A 82 -27.26 -7.66 26.15
C ILE A 82 -27.18 -6.17 25.83
N GLN A 83 -26.03 -5.75 25.29
CA GLN A 83 -25.78 -4.37 24.90
C GLN A 83 -24.83 -4.26 23.71
N GLN A 84 -24.65 -3.05 23.18
CA GLN A 84 -23.56 -2.81 22.23
C GLN A 84 -22.24 -2.83 22.99
N PHE A 85 -21.39 -3.81 22.69
CA PHE A 85 -20.05 -3.87 23.26
C PHE A 85 -19.13 -2.81 22.67
N LEU A 86 -18.39 -2.13 23.54
CA LEU A 86 -17.34 -1.17 23.22
C LEU A 86 -16.00 -1.62 23.82
N MET A 87 -14.93 -0.89 23.51
CA MET A 87 -13.58 -1.18 24.04
C MET A 87 -13.51 -1.26 25.58
N PRO A 88 -14.17 -0.39 26.36
CA PRO A 88 -14.17 -0.52 27.82
C PRO A 88 -14.84 -1.81 28.31
N ASP A 89 -15.88 -2.27 27.63
CA ASP A 89 -16.60 -3.50 27.99
C ASP A 89 -15.74 -4.75 27.79
N ILE A 90 -14.93 -4.78 26.72
CA ILE A 90 -13.94 -5.84 26.48
C ILE A 90 -12.95 -5.90 27.66
N ARG A 91 -12.38 -4.76 28.06
CA ARG A 91 -11.42 -4.69 29.17
C ARG A 91 -12.06 -5.08 30.51
N ARG A 92 -13.31 -4.68 30.74
CA ARG A 92 -14.06 -5.06 31.94
C ARG A 92 -14.32 -6.56 31.96
N LEU A 93 -14.74 -7.13 30.84
CA LEU A 93 -15.03 -8.55 30.73
C LEU A 93 -13.76 -9.40 30.92
N ASP A 94 -12.63 -8.97 30.37
CA ASP A 94 -11.32 -9.62 30.55
C ASP A 94 -10.90 -9.67 32.03
N ALA A 95 -11.16 -8.60 32.78
CA ALA A 95 -10.90 -8.58 34.22
C ALA A 95 -11.79 -9.56 35.03
N LEU A 96 -12.98 -9.88 34.53
CA LEU A 96 -13.98 -10.74 35.18
C LEU A 96 -13.83 -12.22 34.85
N ILE A 97 -13.41 -12.57 33.64
CA ILE A 97 -13.27 -13.96 33.19
C ILE A 97 -11.98 -14.54 33.76
N LYS A 98 -12.13 -15.36 34.81
CA LYS A 98 -11.04 -16.11 35.45
C LYS A 98 -11.55 -17.49 35.87
N PRO A 99 -10.68 -18.51 35.94
CA PRO A 99 -11.08 -19.81 36.48
C PRO A 99 -11.58 -19.66 37.91
N SER A 100 -12.76 -20.22 38.17
CA SER A 100 -13.40 -20.26 39.48
C SER A 100 -12.83 -21.40 40.32
N LYS A 101 -13.14 -21.43 41.61
CA LYS A 101 -12.71 -22.48 42.54
C LYS A 101 -13.68 -23.66 42.59
N THR A 102 -14.84 -23.50 41.96
CA THR A 102 -15.93 -24.48 41.93
C THR A 102 -16.14 -25.03 40.52
N ASP A 103 -16.65 -26.25 40.42
CA ASP A 103 -17.19 -26.84 39.20
C ASP A 103 -18.71 -27.04 39.29
N LYS A 104 -19.34 -26.49 40.33
CA LYS A 104 -20.80 -26.53 40.51
C LYS A 104 -21.46 -25.47 39.62
N GLY A 105 -22.55 -25.85 38.96
CA GLY A 105 -23.31 -24.99 38.06
C GLY A 105 -23.75 -25.78 36.83
N ASP A 106 -25.01 -25.62 36.45
CA ASP A 106 -25.63 -26.39 35.37
C ASP A 106 -25.63 -25.60 34.04
N ALA A 107 -25.13 -26.22 32.98
CA ALA A 107 -25.06 -25.60 31.66
C ALA A 107 -26.45 -25.42 31.03
N VAL A 108 -27.38 -26.35 31.29
CA VAL A 108 -28.76 -26.27 30.78
C VAL A 108 -29.48 -25.08 31.40
N SER A 109 -29.35 -24.90 32.71
CA SER A 109 -29.82 -23.70 33.43
C SER A 109 -29.22 -22.40 32.88
N ALA A 110 -27.95 -22.39 32.47
CA ALA A 110 -27.36 -21.23 31.81
C ALA A 110 -27.95 -20.95 30.42
N ILE A 111 -28.31 -21.98 29.66
CA ILE A 111 -29.04 -21.84 28.38
C ILE A 111 -30.42 -21.23 28.62
N ILE A 112 -31.15 -21.66 29.66
CA ILE A 112 -32.45 -21.09 30.03
C ILE A 112 -32.32 -19.59 30.34
N LEU A 113 -31.30 -19.19 31.11
CA LEU A 113 -31.01 -17.78 31.38
C LEU A 113 -30.70 -17.01 30.10
N ALA A 114 -29.91 -17.57 29.18
CA ALA A 114 -29.61 -16.94 27.90
C ALA A 114 -30.86 -16.73 27.02
N ILE A 115 -31.77 -17.71 26.99
CA ILE A 115 -33.07 -17.58 26.30
C ILE A 115 -33.87 -16.43 26.92
N GLN A 116 -33.95 -16.38 28.25
CA GLN A 116 -34.66 -15.31 28.97
C GLN A 116 -34.07 -13.93 28.65
N MET A 117 -32.74 -13.77 28.66
CA MET A 117 -32.07 -12.52 28.28
C MET A 117 -32.44 -12.09 26.86
N ILE A 118 -32.40 -13.03 25.91
CA ILE A 118 -32.75 -12.77 24.50
C ILE A 118 -34.22 -12.34 24.36
N VAL A 119 -35.14 -13.05 25.02
CA VAL A 119 -36.58 -12.75 24.97
C VAL A 119 -36.88 -11.36 25.56
N THR A 120 -36.30 -11.05 26.72
CA THR A 120 -36.47 -9.75 27.39
C THR A 120 -35.94 -8.59 26.54
N HIS A 121 -34.77 -8.75 25.92
CA HIS A 121 -34.15 -7.72 25.11
C HIS A 121 -34.82 -7.56 23.72
N CYS A 122 -35.04 -8.67 23.01
CA CYS A 122 -35.57 -8.65 21.65
C CYS A 122 -37.08 -8.35 21.61
N LYS A 123 -37.83 -8.73 22.65
CA LYS A 123 -39.30 -8.63 22.68
C LYS A 123 -39.90 -9.21 21.39
N LYS A 124 -40.83 -8.51 20.75
CA LYS A 124 -41.45 -8.89 19.46
C LYS A 124 -40.68 -8.39 18.22
N LEU A 125 -39.47 -7.87 18.38
CA LEU A 125 -38.69 -7.34 17.26
C LEU A 125 -37.96 -8.45 16.52
N LYS A 126 -37.82 -8.29 15.20
CA LYS A 126 -37.03 -9.20 14.35
C LYS A 126 -35.53 -9.02 14.63
N TYR A 127 -34.92 -10.03 15.24
CA TYR A 127 -33.48 -10.17 15.47
C TYR A 127 -33.04 -11.54 14.96
N LYS A 128 -31.80 -11.63 14.47
CA LYS A 128 -31.08 -12.90 14.42
C LYS A 128 -30.57 -13.20 15.82
N ARG A 129 -31.09 -14.26 16.44
CA ARG A 129 -30.85 -14.62 17.85
C ARG A 129 -29.90 -15.80 17.89
N ARG A 130 -28.85 -15.73 18.69
CA ARG A 130 -27.84 -16.79 18.79
C ARG A 130 -27.39 -16.98 20.22
N ILE A 131 -27.25 -18.24 20.65
CA ILE A 131 -26.64 -18.63 21.92
C ILE A 131 -25.40 -19.45 21.61
N VAL A 132 -24.27 -19.11 22.22
CA VAL A 132 -23.01 -19.83 22.05
C VAL A 132 -22.54 -20.33 23.41
N LEU A 133 -22.55 -21.64 23.62
CA LEU A 133 -22.04 -22.28 24.83
C LEU A 133 -20.62 -22.79 24.58
N VAL A 134 -19.68 -22.42 25.46
CA VAL A 134 -18.29 -22.92 25.43
C VAL A 134 -17.98 -23.60 26.76
N THR A 135 -17.67 -24.90 26.73
CA THR A 135 -17.46 -25.72 27.94
C THR A 135 -16.49 -26.90 27.69
N ASN A 136 -15.91 -27.47 28.75
CA ASN A 136 -15.19 -28.73 28.68
C ASN A 136 -16.05 -29.97 28.93
N GLY A 137 -17.34 -29.79 29.24
CA GLY A 137 -18.29 -30.88 29.44
C GLY A 137 -17.99 -31.77 30.65
N LEU A 138 -17.15 -31.36 31.61
CA LEU A 138 -16.83 -32.17 32.80
C LEU A 138 -17.72 -31.92 34.01
N GLY A 139 -18.49 -30.82 33.97
CA GLY A 139 -19.40 -30.47 35.05
C GLY A 139 -20.59 -31.41 35.14
N TRP A 140 -21.31 -31.37 36.24
CA TRP A 140 -22.64 -31.97 36.30
C TRP A 140 -23.61 -31.17 35.41
N MET A 141 -24.45 -31.86 34.65
CA MET A 141 -25.53 -31.25 33.85
C MET A 141 -26.85 -31.95 34.13
N SER A 142 -27.93 -31.17 34.14
CA SER A 142 -29.29 -31.71 34.24
C SER A 142 -29.75 -32.26 32.90
N ASN A 143 -30.55 -33.34 32.92
CA ASN A 143 -31.26 -33.87 31.76
C ASN A 143 -32.76 -33.54 31.77
N GLU A 144 -33.21 -32.73 32.73
CA GLU A 144 -34.61 -32.34 32.88
C GLU A 144 -34.98 -31.21 31.90
N ASP A 145 -36.23 -31.25 31.39
CA ASP A 145 -36.85 -30.21 30.56
C ASP A 145 -36.19 -29.87 29.20
N LEU A 146 -35.27 -30.70 28.69
CA LEU A 146 -34.64 -30.53 27.37
C LEU A 146 -35.66 -30.38 26.22
N ASP A 147 -36.77 -31.13 26.25
CA ASP A 147 -37.86 -31.04 25.27
C ASP A 147 -38.53 -29.65 25.26
N GLN A 148 -38.69 -29.05 26.43
CA GLN A 148 -39.31 -27.73 26.58
C GLN A 148 -38.36 -26.64 26.09
N ILE A 149 -37.07 -26.78 26.38
CA ILE A 149 -36.02 -25.86 25.93
C ILE A 149 -35.92 -25.87 24.41
N THR A 150 -35.90 -27.06 23.81
CA THR A 150 -35.89 -27.25 22.35
C THR A 150 -37.08 -26.55 21.69
N LYS A 151 -38.30 -26.74 22.23
CA LYS A 151 -39.50 -26.06 21.73
C LYS A 151 -39.36 -24.54 21.79
N LYS A 152 -38.91 -24.00 22.91
CA LYS A 152 -38.68 -22.54 23.05
C LYS A 152 -37.64 -22.02 22.06
N ILE A 153 -36.51 -22.72 21.90
CA ILE A 153 -35.45 -22.34 20.96
C ILE A 153 -35.99 -22.26 19.53
N LYS A 154 -36.79 -23.24 19.11
CA LYS A 154 -37.42 -23.24 17.78
C LYS A 154 -38.50 -22.17 17.62
N GLU A 155 -39.38 -22.02 18.61
CA GLU A 155 -40.44 -21.01 18.61
C GLU A 155 -39.88 -19.59 18.50
N ASP A 156 -38.79 -19.32 19.23
CA ASP A 156 -38.09 -18.04 19.21
C ASP A 156 -37.03 -17.92 18.09
N ASN A 157 -36.86 -18.94 17.25
CA ASN A 157 -35.89 -18.97 16.15
C ASN A 157 -34.47 -18.56 16.62
N ILE A 158 -34.02 -19.21 17.70
CA ILE A 158 -32.70 -19.02 18.30
C ILE A 158 -31.75 -20.08 17.74
N GLU A 159 -30.60 -19.65 17.24
CA GLU A 159 -29.52 -20.54 16.79
C GLU A 159 -28.66 -20.94 18.00
N LEU A 160 -28.68 -22.23 18.38
CA LEU A 160 -27.84 -22.77 19.45
C LEU A 160 -26.52 -23.31 18.86
N VAL A 161 -25.40 -22.82 19.38
CA VAL A 161 -24.05 -23.28 19.02
C VAL A 161 -23.35 -23.77 20.28
N VAL A 162 -22.91 -25.02 20.28
CA VAL A 162 -22.15 -25.61 21.39
C VAL A 162 -20.75 -25.96 20.91
N LEU A 163 -19.75 -25.40 21.60
CA LEU A 163 -18.34 -25.64 21.34
C LEU A 163 -17.69 -26.26 22.56
N GLY A 164 -17.15 -27.45 22.39
CA GLY A 164 -16.50 -28.18 23.47
C GLY A 164 -14.99 -28.26 23.34
N THR A 165 -14.29 -28.17 24.47
CA THR A 165 -12.86 -28.49 24.49
C THR A 165 -12.69 -30.01 24.39
N ASP A 166 -11.99 -30.45 23.35
CA ASP A 166 -11.74 -31.87 23.07
C ASP A 166 -13.04 -32.71 22.99
N PHE A 167 -14.08 -32.18 22.33
CA PHE A 167 -15.29 -32.96 22.02
C PHE A 167 -15.08 -33.86 20.81
N ASP A 168 -15.76 -35.00 20.80
CA ASP A 168 -15.65 -35.95 19.69
C ASP A 168 -16.39 -35.42 18.46
N ASP A 169 -15.67 -35.23 17.37
CA ASP A 169 -16.22 -34.77 16.10
C ASP A 169 -15.79 -35.70 14.96
N PRO A 170 -16.70 -36.59 14.52
CA PRO A 170 -16.44 -37.51 13.43
C PRO A 170 -16.22 -36.81 12.09
N GLU A 171 -16.80 -35.62 11.87
CA GLU A 171 -16.69 -34.88 10.61
C GLU A 171 -15.32 -34.20 10.51
N TYR A 172 -14.83 -33.65 11.61
CA TYR A 172 -13.48 -33.08 11.70
C TYR A 172 -12.38 -34.15 11.86
N GLY A 173 -12.74 -35.35 12.32
CA GLY A 173 -11.81 -36.47 12.54
C GLY A 173 -11.10 -36.45 13.89
N PHE A 174 -11.60 -35.69 14.87
CA PHE A 174 -11.05 -35.64 16.22
C PHE A 174 -11.84 -36.54 17.16
N LYS A 175 -11.12 -37.37 17.93
CA LYS A 175 -11.69 -38.23 18.97
C LYS A 175 -10.78 -38.24 20.19
N GLU A 176 -11.34 -38.00 21.37
CA GLU A 176 -10.61 -38.07 22.62
C GLU A 176 -10.48 -39.52 23.11
N GLU A 177 -9.25 -40.04 23.15
CA GLU A 177 -8.97 -41.38 23.69
C GLU A 177 -8.97 -41.36 25.23
N GLY A 178 -9.66 -42.33 25.86
CA GLY A 178 -9.65 -42.48 27.33
C GLY A 178 -10.52 -41.47 28.10
N LYS A 179 -11.56 -40.94 27.45
CA LYS A 179 -12.47 -39.92 27.99
C LYS A 179 -13.25 -40.38 29.23
N ASP A 180 -13.48 -39.45 30.15
CA ASP A 180 -14.28 -39.67 31.36
C ASP A 180 -15.73 -40.08 31.00
N PRO A 181 -16.31 -41.13 31.60
CA PRO A 181 -17.69 -41.53 31.36
C PRO A 181 -18.70 -40.39 31.52
N GLN A 182 -18.49 -39.48 32.48
CA GLN A 182 -19.35 -38.33 32.70
C GLN A 182 -19.26 -37.34 31.54
N LYS A 183 -18.06 -37.08 31.00
CA LYS A 183 -17.86 -36.22 29.82
C LYS A 183 -18.54 -36.82 28.59
N ALA A 184 -18.49 -38.15 28.43
CA ALA A 184 -19.16 -38.84 27.33
C ALA A 184 -20.69 -38.71 27.39
N GLU A 185 -21.29 -38.89 28.58
CA GLU A 185 -22.73 -38.69 28.78
C GLU A 185 -23.15 -37.25 28.51
N ASN A 186 -22.37 -36.30 29.01
CA ASN A 186 -22.57 -34.87 28.81
C ASN A 186 -22.47 -34.44 27.34
N GLU A 187 -21.50 -34.96 26.60
CA GLU A 187 -21.38 -34.69 25.17
C GLU A 187 -22.53 -35.28 24.37
N ALA A 188 -22.98 -36.48 24.71
CA ALA A 188 -24.14 -37.10 24.06
C ALA A 188 -25.42 -36.27 24.30
N LEU A 189 -25.60 -35.76 25.52
CA LEU A 189 -26.72 -34.90 25.89
C LEU A 189 -26.69 -33.58 25.11
N LEU A 190 -25.54 -32.89 25.09
CA LEU A 190 -25.40 -31.62 24.36
C LEU A 190 -25.56 -31.82 22.84
N ARG A 191 -25.05 -32.92 22.30
CA ARG A 191 -25.21 -33.27 20.89
C ARG A 191 -26.68 -33.49 20.54
N GLY A 192 -27.39 -34.32 21.32
CA GLY A 192 -28.81 -34.55 21.15
C GLY A 192 -29.62 -33.26 21.21
N LEU A 193 -29.36 -32.39 22.20
CA LEU A 193 -30.01 -31.09 22.31
C LEU A 193 -29.78 -30.20 21.09
N VAL A 194 -28.55 -30.17 20.55
CA VAL A 194 -28.20 -29.33 19.40
C VAL A 194 -28.83 -29.86 18.11
N GLU A 195 -28.77 -31.18 17.87
CA GLU A 195 -29.43 -31.84 16.74
C GLU A 195 -30.93 -31.59 16.77
N ASP A 196 -31.55 -31.77 17.95
CA ASP A 196 -32.98 -31.51 18.15
C ASP A 196 -33.33 -30.05 17.92
N CYS A 197 -32.40 -29.09 18.11
CA CYS A 197 -32.59 -27.66 17.89
C CYS A 197 -32.23 -27.17 16.48
N ASP A 198 -31.80 -28.05 15.56
CA ASP A 198 -31.22 -27.66 14.27
C ASP A 198 -30.02 -26.68 14.42
N GLY A 199 -29.24 -26.85 15.49
CA GLY A 199 -28.09 -26.01 15.86
C GLY A 199 -26.75 -26.52 15.34
N ALA A 200 -25.65 -25.93 15.83
CA ALA A 200 -24.29 -26.34 15.47
C ALA A 200 -23.52 -26.89 16.68
N TYR A 201 -22.97 -28.09 16.55
CA TYR A 201 -22.11 -28.74 17.53
C TYR A 201 -20.72 -28.90 16.92
N GLY A 202 -19.66 -28.55 17.64
CA GLY A 202 -18.31 -28.70 17.11
C GLY A 202 -17.22 -28.67 18.18
N THR A 203 -16.02 -29.08 17.80
CA THR A 203 -14.85 -28.99 18.67
C THR A 203 -14.26 -27.58 18.66
N LEU A 204 -13.65 -27.20 19.76
CA LEU A 204 -12.92 -25.95 19.83
C LEU A 204 -11.68 -25.93 18.90
N GLU A 205 -11.10 -27.09 18.58
CA GLU A 205 -9.96 -27.19 17.67
C GLU A 205 -10.34 -26.75 16.26
N GLN A 206 -11.47 -27.27 15.74
CA GLN A 206 -12.02 -26.84 14.47
C GLN A 206 -12.33 -25.33 14.49
N ALA A 207 -13.00 -24.86 15.54
CA ALA A 207 -13.36 -23.45 15.66
C ALA A 207 -12.14 -22.52 15.68
N VAL A 208 -11.02 -22.96 16.27
CA VAL A 208 -9.75 -22.23 16.30
C VAL A 208 -9.05 -22.27 14.95
N ALA A 209 -9.03 -23.41 14.27
CA ALA A 209 -8.50 -23.53 12.90
C ALA A 209 -9.29 -22.63 11.92
N GLU A 210 -10.61 -22.52 12.09
CA GLU A 210 -11.45 -21.60 11.31
C GLU A 210 -11.18 -20.12 11.59
N MET A 211 -10.61 -19.76 12.75
CA MET A 211 -10.22 -18.36 13.01
C MET A 211 -9.07 -17.90 12.12
N ASP A 212 -8.18 -18.82 11.74
CA ASP A 212 -7.08 -18.53 10.84
C ASP A 212 -7.57 -18.27 9.40
N ILE A 213 -8.79 -18.69 9.07
CA ILE A 213 -9.46 -18.40 7.80
C ILE A 213 -10.05 -16.98 7.87
N PRO A 214 -9.55 -16.03 7.08
CA PRO A 214 -10.04 -14.66 7.11
C PRO A 214 -11.53 -14.57 6.72
N ARG A 215 -12.33 -13.87 7.54
CA ARG A 215 -13.76 -13.70 7.26
C ARG A 215 -14.01 -12.51 6.35
N VAL A 216 -14.65 -12.76 5.20
CA VAL A 216 -15.07 -11.69 4.29
C VAL A 216 -16.31 -11.00 4.83
N LYS A 217 -16.24 -9.67 4.95
CA LYS A 217 -17.40 -8.86 5.30
C LYS A 217 -18.40 -8.89 4.15
N LYS A 218 -19.60 -9.43 4.39
CA LYS A 218 -20.71 -9.34 3.43
C LYS A 218 -21.15 -7.86 3.33
N VAL A 219 -20.83 -7.22 2.22
CA VAL A 219 -21.25 -5.85 1.92
C VAL A 219 -22.58 -5.90 1.17
N ARG A 220 -23.57 -5.14 1.64
CA ARG A 220 -24.81 -4.98 0.90
C ARG A 220 -24.53 -4.24 -0.40
N THR A 221 -24.90 -4.83 -1.52
CA THR A 221 -24.76 -4.20 -2.84
C THR A 221 -25.63 -2.95 -2.92
N VAL A 222 -25.05 -1.88 -3.47
CA VAL A 222 -25.73 -0.60 -3.71
C VAL A 222 -25.71 -0.34 -5.21
N ALA A 223 -26.87 0.00 -5.76
CA ALA A 223 -26.99 0.38 -7.15
C ALA A 223 -26.24 1.71 -7.38
N THR A 224 -25.30 1.69 -8.31
CA THR A 224 -24.51 2.87 -8.70
C THR A 224 -25.24 3.77 -9.67
N PHE A 225 -26.08 3.17 -10.53
CA PHE A 225 -26.92 3.84 -11.50
C PHE A 225 -28.26 3.09 -11.59
N LYS A 226 -29.34 3.87 -11.70
CA LYS A 226 -30.69 3.38 -12.01
C LYS A 226 -31.23 4.27 -13.10
N GLY A 227 -31.57 3.68 -14.24
CA GLY A 227 -32.02 4.46 -15.39
C GLY A 227 -32.42 3.55 -16.53
N PHE A 228 -32.26 4.05 -17.75
CA PHE A 228 -32.63 3.33 -18.96
C PHE A 228 -31.39 3.08 -19.81
N LEU A 229 -31.25 1.85 -20.29
CA LEU A 229 -30.43 1.49 -21.45
C LEU A 229 -31.23 1.88 -22.69
N GLN A 230 -30.68 2.77 -23.51
CA GLN A 230 -31.40 3.38 -24.63
C GLN A 230 -30.69 3.12 -25.96
N LEU A 231 -31.47 2.85 -27.01
CA LEU A 231 -31.01 2.82 -28.39
C LEU A 231 -31.84 3.84 -29.19
N GLY A 232 -31.17 4.88 -29.70
CA GLY A 232 -31.82 6.05 -30.27
C GLY A 232 -32.34 7.02 -29.22
N ASP A 233 -32.86 8.17 -29.67
CA ASP A 233 -33.44 9.19 -28.80
C ASP A 233 -34.97 8.98 -28.66
N PRO A 234 -35.49 8.68 -27.46
CA PRO A 234 -36.92 8.49 -27.25
C PRO A 234 -37.76 9.76 -27.29
N GLU A 235 -37.17 10.94 -27.18
CA GLU A 235 -37.90 12.21 -27.32
C GLU A 235 -38.12 12.55 -28.79
N GLU A 236 -37.20 12.12 -29.67
CA GLU A 236 -37.27 12.37 -31.10
C GLU A 236 -37.92 11.23 -31.91
N TYR A 237 -37.74 9.97 -31.50
CA TYR A 237 -38.12 8.80 -32.30
C TYR A 237 -39.03 7.81 -31.55
N ASP A 238 -40.21 7.53 -32.11
CA ASP A 238 -41.14 6.49 -31.61
C ASP A 238 -40.57 5.05 -31.70
N THR A 239 -39.51 4.86 -32.50
CA THR A 239 -38.82 3.57 -32.67
C THR A 239 -37.68 3.35 -31.67
N ALA A 240 -37.40 4.34 -30.81
CA ALA A 240 -36.33 4.23 -29.83
C ALA A 240 -36.62 3.13 -28.80
N LEU A 241 -35.61 2.33 -28.49
CA LEU A 241 -35.72 1.27 -27.49
C LEU A 241 -35.28 1.81 -26.13
N ARG A 242 -36.06 1.55 -25.09
CA ARG A 242 -35.71 1.86 -23.69
C ARG A 242 -35.92 0.66 -22.80
N ILE A 243 -34.85 0.21 -22.16
CA ILE A 243 -34.88 -0.90 -21.20
C ILE A 243 -34.51 -0.36 -19.82
N PRO A 244 -35.40 -0.44 -18.81
CA PRO A 244 -35.06 -0.08 -17.43
C PRO A 244 -33.97 -1.00 -16.86
N VAL A 245 -32.86 -0.43 -16.43
CA VAL A 245 -31.70 -1.18 -15.93
C VAL A 245 -31.15 -0.62 -14.62
N GLU A 246 -30.48 -1.48 -13.87
CA GLU A 246 -29.74 -1.14 -12.65
C GLU A 246 -28.29 -1.61 -12.76
N ARG A 247 -27.35 -0.79 -12.30
CA ARG A 247 -25.90 -1.05 -12.34
C ARG A 247 -25.34 -1.29 -10.95
N TYR A 248 -24.57 -2.36 -10.78
CA TYR A 248 -23.92 -2.75 -9.52
C TYR A 248 -22.43 -2.99 -9.71
N TYR A 249 -21.61 -2.77 -8.69
CA TYR A 249 -20.19 -3.13 -8.76
C TYR A 249 -20.03 -4.65 -8.85
N ARG A 250 -19.23 -5.15 -9.80
CA ARG A 250 -18.74 -6.54 -9.80
C ARG A 250 -17.46 -6.64 -8.98
N THR A 251 -16.53 -5.75 -9.28
CA THR A 251 -15.22 -5.64 -8.64
C THR A 251 -15.09 -4.26 -8.01
N TYR A 252 -14.63 -4.19 -6.76
CA TYR A 252 -14.34 -2.91 -6.12
C TYR A 252 -13.17 -3.07 -5.15
N VAL A 253 -12.24 -2.11 -5.14
CA VAL A 253 -11.07 -2.16 -4.27
C VAL A 253 -11.51 -1.92 -2.82
N ALA A 254 -11.42 -2.96 -2.00
CA ALA A 254 -11.62 -2.84 -0.56
C ALA A 254 -10.42 -2.12 0.08
N LYS A 255 -10.70 -1.04 0.83
CA LYS A 255 -9.70 -0.21 1.49
C LYS A 255 -9.61 -0.55 2.98
N PRO A 256 -8.41 -0.47 3.59
CA PRO A 256 -8.25 -0.67 5.03
C PRO A 256 -8.98 0.44 5.82
N PRO A 257 -9.27 0.19 7.11
CA PRO A 257 -9.87 1.20 7.99
C PRO A 257 -9.00 2.47 8.05
N SER A 258 -9.64 3.64 8.07
CA SER A 258 -8.94 4.92 8.18
C SER A 258 -8.30 5.07 9.56
N ALA A 259 -7.07 5.58 9.61
CA ALA A 259 -6.38 5.92 10.84
C ALA A 259 -6.46 7.42 11.14
N SER A 260 -6.60 7.78 12.41
CA SER A 260 -6.47 9.15 12.91
C SER A 260 -5.15 9.32 13.66
N SER A 261 -4.57 10.51 13.57
CA SER A 261 -3.32 10.87 14.23
C SER A 261 -3.56 11.40 15.65
N PHE A 262 -2.89 10.81 16.63
CA PHE A 262 -2.91 11.23 18.04
C PHE A 262 -1.48 11.43 18.54
N VAL A 263 -1.31 12.37 19.48
CA VAL A 263 -0.03 12.66 20.14
C VAL A 263 -0.20 12.49 21.64
N LEU A 264 0.84 11.99 22.31
CA LEU A 264 0.90 11.92 23.77
C LEU A 264 0.95 13.34 24.33
N ARG A 265 0.04 13.67 25.24
CA ARG A 265 0.12 14.93 25.99
C ARG A 265 1.40 14.93 26.82
N SER A 266 2.35 15.78 26.46
CA SER A 266 3.44 16.15 27.36
C SER A 266 2.87 17.14 28.37
N ASP A 267 2.79 16.75 29.64
CA ASP A 267 2.42 17.64 30.73
C ASP A 267 3.48 18.73 30.89
N VAL A 268 3.37 19.80 30.11
CA VAL A 268 3.99 21.10 30.41
C VAL A 268 2.90 22.14 30.15
N GLY A 269 2.53 22.85 31.22
CA GLY A 269 1.25 23.52 31.40
C GLY A 269 0.83 24.49 30.28
N ALA A 270 -0.48 24.56 30.08
CA ALA A 270 -1.14 25.71 29.48
C ALA A 270 -2.55 25.81 30.07
N GLU A 271 -2.86 27.03 30.49
CA GLU A 271 -4.09 27.49 31.12
C GLU A 271 -5.33 27.20 30.25
N GLU A 272 -6.48 27.08 30.91
CA GLU A 272 -7.78 26.88 30.30
C GLU A 272 -8.19 28.10 29.46
N GLU A 273 -8.08 28.02 28.14
CA GLU A 273 -8.90 28.83 27.25
C GLU A 273 -10.10 27.99 26.76
N GLN A 274 -11.26 28.30 27.33
CA GLN A 274 -12.58 27.84 26.88
C GLN A 274 -12.92 28.49 25.53
N GLY A 275 -12.70 27.76 24.45
CA GLY A 275 -13.31 28.03 23.15
C GLY A 275 -14.50 27.09 22.91
N GLU A 276 -15.71 27.62 23.02
CA GLU A 276 -16.94 26.94 22.60
C GLU A 276 -16.92 26.65 21.09
N SER A 277 -16.83 25.38 20.72
CA SER A 277 -17.41 24.88 19.46
C SER A 277 -17.68 23.38 19.55
N SER A 278 -18.79 23.02 18.91
CA SER A 278 -19.65 21.87 19.18
C SER A 278 -19.07 20.52 18.75
N GLU A 279 -19.52 19.47 19.45
CA GLU A 279 -19.29 18.03 19.23
C GLU A 279 -17.90 17.47 19.59
N ALA A 280 -17.59 17.51 20.89
CA ALA A 280 -16.61 16.61 21.50
C ALA A 280 -17.26 15.25 21.86
N PRO A 281 -16.59 14.10 21.67
CA PRO A 281 -17.03 12.84 22.23
C PRO A 281 -16.87 12.90 23.76
N LYS A 282 -17.97 12.71 24.50
CA LYS A 282 -17.96 12.59 25.96
C LYS A 282 -17.30 11.27 26.37
N SER A 283 -16.03 11.36 26.77
CA SER A 283 -15.36 10.66 27.88
C SER A 283 -13.86 10.49 27.56
N PRO A 284 -12.94 10.91 28.44
CA PRO A 284 -11.53 10.57 28.27
C PRO A 284 -11.36 9.08 28.58
N PRO A 285 -10.63 8.29 27.76
CA PRO A 285 -10.19 6.98 28.17
C PRO A 285 -9.16 7.13 29.31
N GLU A 286 -9.45 6.55 30.47
CA GLU A 286 -8.43 6.32 31.50
C GLU A 286 -7.37 5.37 30.91
N GLY A 287 -6.17 5.91 30.69
CA GLY A 287 -5.02 5.21 30.12
C GLY A 287 -4.37 5.97 28.97
N GLY A 288 -3.61 7.02 29.30
CA GLY A 288 -2.79 7.81 28.37
C GLY A 288 -3.56 8.97 27.72
N SER A 289 -3.28 10.20 28.14
CA SER A 289 -3.87 11.42 27.58
C SER A 289 -3.38 11.62 26.14
N LEU A 290 -4.07 11.01 25.19
CA LEU A 290 -3.86 11.21 23.75
C LEU A 290 -4.70 12.41 23.30
N THR A 291 -4.06 13.41 22.70
CA THR A 291 -4.74 14.56 22.11
C THR A 291 -4.82 14.37 20.59
N SER A 292 -5.98 14.68 19.99
CA SER A 292 -6.14 14.63 18.54
C SER A 292 -5.38 15.77 17.86
N VAL A 293 -4.68 15.45 16.76
CA VAL A 293 -3.97 16.46 15.97
C VAL A 293 -4.97 17.19 15.09
N ARG A 294 -5.03 18.53 15.19
CA ARG A 294 -5.78 19.39 14.29
C ARG A 294 -4.81 20.00 13.29
N ASN A 295 -5.11 19.87 11.99
CA ASN A 295 -4.34 20.48 10.93
C ASN A 295 -4.94 21.84 10.58
N LEU A 296 -4.18 22.92 10.81
CA LEU A 296 -4.52 24.26 10.33
C LEU A 296 -3.65 24.56 9.10
N ARG A 297 -4.26 25.00 8.00
CA ARG A 297 -3.55 25.38 6.76
C ARG A 297 -3.55 26.90 6.63
N THR A 298 -2.37 27.49 6.57
CA THR A 298 -2.16 28.90 6.19
C THR A 298 -1.69 28.97 4.74
N TYR A 299 -2.11 30.02 4.03
CA TYR A 299 -1.70 30.28 2.65
C TYR A 299 -0.84 31.54 2.62
N GLU A 300 0.37 31.45 2.08
CA GLU A 300 1.31 32.57 2.00
C GLU A 300 1.52 32.94 0.53
N VAL A 301 1.41 34.23 0.19
CA VAL A 301 1.72 34.79 -1.13
C VAL A 301 2.97 35.67 -1.03
N PRO A 302 3.93 35.56 -1.98
CA PRO A 302 5.09 36.43 -1.98
C PRO A 302 4.70 37.90 -2.28
N ASP A 303 5.09 38.81 -1.40
CA ASP A 303 4.97 40.27 -1.59
C ASP A 303 6.25 40.94 -1.11
N GLU A 304 6.91 41.69 -2.00
CA GLU A 304 8.15 42.41 -1.72
C GLU A 304 7.99 43.53 -0.67
N ASN A 305 6.76 44.00 -0.44
CA ASN A 305 6.47 45.09 0.49
C ASN A 305 6.14 44.64 1.93
N ALA A 306 5.97 43.33 2.15
CA ALA A 306 5.62 42.79 3.47
C ALA A 306 6.88 42.47 4.30
N PRO A 307 6.85 42.67 5.63
CA PRO A 307 7.95 42.30 6.51
C PRO A 307 8.13 40.77 6.49
N GLY A 308 9.18 40.30 5.79
CA GLY A 308 9.43 38.87 5.56
C GLY A 308 9.18 38.39 4.14
N GLY A 309 8.78 39.27 3.21
CA GLY A 309 8.62 38.97 1.78
C GLY A 309 7.38 38.12 1.45
N LYS A 310 6.49 37.91 2.41
CA LYS A 310 5.28 37.09 2.28
C LYS A 310 4.13 37.68 3.09
N ILE A 311 2.90 37.48 2.60
CA ILE A 311 1.65 37.86 3.26
C ILE A 311 0.80 36.60 3.45
N ASP A 312 0.23 36.47 4.65
CA ASP A 312 -0.80 35.47 4.92
C ASP A 312 -2.13 35.90 4.31
N VAL A 313 -2.73 35.01 3.52
CA VAL A 313 -3.96 35.26 2.76
C VAL A 313 -5.02 34.24 3.18
N GLU A 314 -6.27 34.71 3.31
CA GLU A 314 -7.40 33.82 3.58
C GLU A 314 -7.80 33.02 2.34
N ARG A 315 -8.33 31.81 2.55
CA ARG A 315 -8.73 30.94 1.42
C ARG A 315 -9.78 31.58 0.52
N GLU A 316 -10.64 32.45 1.06
CA GLU A 316 -11.72 33.11 0.32
C GLU A 316 -11.20 34.18 -0.66
N GLU A 317 -10.00 34.72 -0.41
CA GLU A 317 -9.35 35.69 -1.30
C GLU A 317 -8.60 35.02 -2.47
N LEU A 318 -8.50 33.68 -2.46
CA LEU A 318 -7.81 32.90 -3.49
C LEU A 318 -8.79 32.37 -4.54
N ALA A 319 -8.54 32.68 -5.82
CA ALA A 319 -9.24 32.07 -6.95
C ALA A 319 -8.51 30.81 -7.46
N LYS A 320 -9.27 29.84 -8.01
CA LYS A 320 -8.65 28.67 -8.68
C LYS A 320 -7.98 29.12 -9.98
N GLY A 321 -6.69 28.82 -10.10
CA GLY A 321 -5.91 29.00 -11.32
C GLY A 321 -5.74 27.68 -12.07
N TYR A 322 -5.91 27.71 -13.40
CA TYR A 322 -5.61 26.61 -14.30
C TYR A 322 -4.40 26.98 -15.16
N GLU A 323 -3.51 26.01 -15.37
CA GLU A 323 -2.36 26.20 -16.26
C GLU A 323 -2.80 26.00 -17.72
N TYR A 324 -2.66 27.05 -18.53
CA TYR A 324 -2.82 26.98 -19.98
C TYR A 324 -1.47 27.26 -20.65
N GLY A 325 -0.71 26.19 -20.87
CA GLY A 325 0.68 26.29 -21.33
C GLY A 325 1.59 26.90 -20.26
N ARG A 326 2.12 28.10 -20.51
CA ARG A 326 2.95 28.85 -19.54
C ARG A 326 2.17 29.88 -18.73
N THR A 327 0.90 30.11 -19.07
CA THR A 327 0.08 31.16 -18.46
C THR A 327 -0.86 30.55 -17.44
N ALA A 328 -0.92 31.14 -16.25
CA ALA A 328 -1.95 30.82 -15.27
C ALA A 328 -3.21 31.63 -15.57
N VAL A 329 -4.31 30.94 -15.89
CA VAL A 329 -5.63 31.54 -16.12
C VAL A 329 -6.48 31.30 -14.89
N HIS A 330 -6.95 32.38 -14.25
CA HIS A 330 -7.88 32.28 -13.12
C HIS A 330 -9.31 32.28 -13.64
N ILE A 331 -10.16 31.42 -13.08
CA ILE A 331 -11.59 31.37 -13.38
C ILE A 331 -12.33 31.63 -12.08
N SER A 332 -13.18 32.65 -12.08
CA SER A 332 -13.99 33.03 -10.91
C SER A 332 -15.06 31.97 -10.65
N GLU A 333 -15.54 31.86 -9.40
CA GLU A 333 -16.65 30.93 -9.09
C GLU A 333 -17.94 31.30 -9.84
N THR A 334 -18.16 32.58 -10.15
CA THR A 334 -19.31 33.04 -10.95
C THR A 334 -19.26 32.57 -12.40
N ASP A 335 -18.05 32.36 -12.93
CA ASP A 335 -17.81 31.89 -14.30
C ASP A 335 -17.61 30.37 -14.38
N GLU A 336 -17.64 29.64 -13.25
CA GLU A 336 -17.38 28.19 -13.20
C GLU A 336 -18.39 27.42 -14.07
N ASN A 337 -19.64 27.89 -14.13
CA ASN A 337 -20.71 27.32 -14.98
C ASN A 337 -20.37 27.32 -16.48
N ILE A 338 -19.53 28.24 -16.96
CA ILE A 338 -19.11 28.29 -18.37
C ILE A 338 -18.25 27.08 -18.72
N THR A 339 -17.50 26.54 -17.74
CA THR A 339 -16.59 25.41 -17.94
C THR A 339 -17.20 24.06 -17.65
N THR A 340 -18.35 24.01 -16.97
CA THR A 340 -19.03 22.76 -16.63
C THR A 340 -19.86 22.25 -17.80
N LEU A 341 -19.56 21.03 -18.26
CA LEU A 341 -20.37 20.35 -19.27
C LEU A 341 -21.70 19.87 -18.66
N GLU A 342 -22.82 20.42 -19.13
CA GLU A 342 -24.15 19.97 -18.76
C GLU A 342 -24.40 18.54 -19.28
N THR A 343 -24.79 17.64 -18.38
CA THR A 343 -24.95 16.22 -18.69
C THR A 343 -26.10 15.60 -17.91
N TYR A 344 -26.88 14.74 -18.57
CA TYR A 344 -28.00 14.03 -17.98
C TYR A 344 -27.67 12.57 -17.74
N ALA A 345 -28.21 11.99 -16.66
CA ALA A 345 -27.96 10.60 -16.31
C ALA A 345 -28.63 9.64 -17.32
N ALA A 346 -27.83 8.96 -18.12
CA ALA A 346 -28.30 8.05 -19.15
C ALA A 346 -27.25 6.98 -19.47
N LEU A 347 -27.72 5.85 -20.02
CA LEU A 347 -26.90 4.81 -20.63
C LEU A 347 -27.36 4.63 -22.08
N GLU A 348 -26.60 5.20 -23.01
CA GLU A 348 -26.98 5.34 -24.41
C GLU A 348 -26.07 4.47 -25.28
N LEU A 349 -26.65 3.60 -26.10
CA LEU A 349 -25.91 2.77 -27.04
C LEU A 349 -25.41 3.62 -28.20
N VAL A 350 -24.10 3.57 -28.45
CA VAL A 350 -23.41 4.30 -29.52
C VAL A 350 -23.14 3.38 -30.72
N GLY A 351 -22.79 2.12 -30.47
CA GLY A 351 -22.51 1.16 -31.54
C GLY A 351 -22.14 -0.22 -31.02
N PHE A 352 -21.72 -1.09 -31.94
CA PHE A 352 -21.33 -2.46 -31.65
C PHE A 352 -19.94 -2.75 -32.24
N ILE A 353 -19.17 -3.59 -31.56
CA ILE A 353 -17.84 -4.03 -31.97
C ILE A 353 -17.75 -5.55 -31.90
N GLN A 354 -17.07 -6.17 -32.86
CA GLN A 354 -16.82 -7.62 -32.83
C GLN A 354 -15.84 -7.96 -31.70
N THR A 355 -16.06 -9.10 -31.05
CA THR A 355 -15.21 -9.56 -29.94
C THR A 355 -13.73 -9.62 -30.32
N ASP A 356 -13.39 -10.07 -31.53
CA ASP A 356 -12.00 -10.17 -32.02
C ASP A 356 -11.27 -8.83 -32.19
N LYS A 357 -12.01 -7.71 -32.26
CA LYS A 357 -11.43 -6.37 -32.47
C LYS A 357 -11.17 -5.63 -31.17
N TYR A 358 -11.41 -6.28 -30.03
CA TYR A 358 -11.28 -5.67 -28.72
C TYR A 358 -10.30 -6.45 -27.85
N ASP A 359 -9.30 -5.73 -27.31
CA ASP A 359 -8.27 -6.33 -26.48
C ASP A 359 -8.46 -5.99 -24.99
N ARG A 360 -8.21 -6.99 -24.13
CA ARG A 360 -8.36 -6.87 -22.67
C ARG A 360 -7.53 -5.74 -22.04
N TYR A 361 -6.38 -5.37 -22.63
CA TYR A 361 -5.54 -4.30 -22.08
C TYR A 361 -6.20 -2.91 -22.17
N MET A 362 -7.26 -2.77 -22.95
CA MET A 362 -8.03 -1.52 -23.06
C MET A 362 -8.94 -1.28 -21.84
N HIS A 363 -9.05 -2.22 -20.91
CA HIS A 363 -9.91 -2.07 -19.73
C HIS A 363 -9.41 -0.95 -18.82
N MET A 364 -10.29 -0.04 -18.44
CA MET A 364 -10.03 0.95 -17.40
C MET A 364 -10.94 0.77 -16.19
N SER A 365 -10.44 1.26 -15.04
CA SER A 365 -11.22 1.37 -13.80
C SER A 365 -11.76 0.02 -13.30
N THR A 366 -12.92 0.03 -12.63
CA THR A 366 -13.60 -1.13 -12.06
C THR A 366 -14.67 -1.69 -12.99
N THR A 367 -14.83 -3.02 -13.01
CA THR A 367 -15.92 -3.70 -13.73
C THR A 367 -17.23 -3.67 -12.93
N ASN A 368 -18.35 -3.49 -13.64
CA ASN A 368 -19.69 -3.46 -13.08
C ASN A 368 -20.61 -4.45 -13.80
N VAL A 369 -21.74 -4.73 -13.18
CA VAL A 369 -22.80 -5.58 -13.73
C VAL A 369 -24.03 -4.73 -13.97
N ILE A 370 -24.63 -4.88 -15.13
CA ILE A 370 -25.92 -4.29 -15.48
C ILE A 370 -26.96 -5.40 -15.57
N ILE A 371 -28.05 -5.23 -14.83
CA ILE A 371 -29.20 -6.13 -14.82
C ILE A 371 -30.49 -5.36 -15.12
N GLY A 372 -31.54 -6.08 -15.51
CA GLY A 372 -32.88 -5.52 -15.63
C GLY A 372 -33.37 -4.96 -14.29
N GLN A 373 -34.22 -3.94 -14.34
CA GLN A 373 -34.79 -3.35 -13.13
C GLN A 373 -35.47 -4.40 -12.25
N ARG A 374 -35.10 -4.47 -10.97
CA ARG A 374 -35.64 -5.44 -10.01
C ARG A 374 -37.16 -5.30 -9.88
N GLY A 375 -37.86 -6.42 -10.01
CA GLY A 375 -39.33 -6.48 -9.95
C GLY A 375 -40.03 -6.09 -11.26
N ASN A 376 -39.27 -5.90 -12.35
CA ASN A 376 -39.81 -5.64 -13.68
C ASN A 376 -39.43 -6.78 -14.64
N ASP A 377 -40.33 -7.74 -14.80
CA ASP A 377 -40.10 -8.94 -15.62
C ASP A 377 -39.98 -8.59 -17.11
N LYS A 378 -40.69 -7.56 -17.57
CA LYS A 378 -40.60 -7.08 -18.97
C LYS A 378 -39.21 -6.54 -19.29
N ALA A 379 -38.64 -5.76 -18.37
CA ALA A 379 -37.29 -5.23 -18.52
C ALA A 379 -36.24 -6.35 -18.49
N SER A 380 -36.44 -7.33 -17.62
CA SER A 380 -35.54 -8.49 -17.49
C SER A 380 -35.55 -9.34 -18.77
N LEU A 381 -36.74 -9.61 -19.33
CA LEU A 381 -36.87 -10.33 -20.60
C LEU A 381 -36.26 -9.54 -21.77
N ALA A 382 -36.53 -8.23 -21.86
CA ALA A 382 -35.96 -7.39 -22.92
C ALA A 382 -34.44 -7.34 -22.87
N LEU A 383 -33.85 -7.24 -21.67
CA LEU A 383 -32.40 -7.25 -21.50
C LEU A 383 -31.81 -8.63 -21.82
N SER A 384 -32.47 -9.72 -21.40
CA SER A 384 -32.05 -11.08 -21.73
C SER A 384 -32.01 -11.29 -23.26
N SER A 385 -33.07 -10.91 -23.99
CA SER A 385 -33.05 -10.97 -25.47
C SER A 385 -31.89 -10.18 -26.08
N PHE A 386 -31.53 -9.04 -25.50
CA PHE A 386 -30.39 -8.24 -25.96
C PHE A 386 -29.05 -8.91 -25.64
N ILE A 387 -28.89 -9.51 -24.45
CA ILE A 387 -27.69 -10.26 -24.05
C ILE A 387 -27.47 -11.46 -24.98
N HIS A 388 -28.51 -12.25 -25.23
CA HIS A 388 -28.46 -13.40 -26.14
C HIS A 388 -28.10 -12.97 -27.56
N ALA A 389 -28.67 -11.86 -28.07
CA ALA A 389 -28.32 -11.34 -29.38
C ALA A 389 -26.84 -10.92 -29.48
N LEU A 390 -26.29 -10.27 -28.45
CA LEU A 390 -24.86 -9.94 -28.41
C LEU A 390 -23.97 -11.19 -28.39
N PHE A 391 -24.38 -12.20 -27.62
CA PHE A 391 -23.65 -13.45 -27.48
C PHE A 391 -23.64 -14.26 -28.78
N GLU A 392 -24.80 -14.44 -29.42
CA GLU A 392 -24.93 -15.16 -30.70
C GLU A 392 -24.18 -14.48 -31.85
N LEU A 393 -24.09 -13.15 -31.84
CA LEU A 393 -23.42 -12.35 -32.86
C LEU A 393 -21.93 -12.10 -32.56
N GLU A 394 -21.39 -12.64 -31.47
CA GLU A 394 -20.01 -12.44 -31.02
C GLU A 394 -19.59 -10.96 -31.05
N CYS A 395 -20.46 -10.11 -30.50
CA CYS A 395 -20.26 -8.68 -30.46
C CYS A 395 -20.49 -8.08 -29.07
N TYR A 396 -19.80 -6.99 -28.82
CA TYR A 396 -19.96 -6.15 -27.65
C TYR A 396 -20.66 -4.86 -28.04
N ALA A 397 -21.39 -4.27 -27.10
CA ALA A 397 -22.00 -2.98 -27.28
C ALA A 397 -21.13 -1.88 -26.66
N VAL A 398 -20.99 -0.76 -27.36
CA VAL A 398 -20.31 0.44 -26.87
C VAL A 398 -21.39 1.45 -26.50
N ALA A 399 -21.33 1.97 -25.28
CA ALA A 399 -22.32 2.88 -24.74
C ALA A 399 -21.66 4.12 -24.11
N ARG A 400 -22.40 5.22 -24.11
CA ARG A 400 -22.11 6.42 -23.32
C ARG A 400 -22.86 6.31 -22.00
N LEU A 401 -22.14 6.35 -20.89
CA LEU A 401 -22.68 6.29 -19.54
C LEU A 401 -22.47 7.61 -18.81
N VAL A 402 -23.54 8.16 -18.26
CA VAL A 402 -23.53 9.25 -17.28
C VAL A 402 -24.21 8.75 -16.01
N VAL A 403 -23.44 8.56 -14.94
CA VAL A 403 -23.92 7.92 -13.71
C VAL A 403 -24.91 8.82 -12.95
N LYS A 404 -24.67 10.14 -12.96
CA LYS A 404 -25.50 11.16 -12.31
C LYS A 404 -25.46 12.43 -13.14
N GLU A 405 -26.49 13.26 -12.99
CA GLU A 405 -26.55 14.58 -13.62
C GLU A 405 -25.30 15.41 -13.29
N ASN A 406 -24.79 16.14 -14.29
CA ASN A 406 -23.58 16.96 -14.23
C ASN A 406 -22.29 16.18 -13.90
N LYS A 407 -22.26 14.86 -14.14
CA LYS A 407 -21.03 14.07 -14.13
C LYS A 407 -20.48 13.89 -15.55
N PRO A 408 -19.15 13.92 -15.72
CA PRO A 408 -18.55 13.73 -17.04
C PRO A 408 -18.99 12.40 -17.64
N PRO A 409 -19.32 12.36 -18.95
CA PRO A 409 -19.72 11.14 -19.62
C PRO A 409 -18.52 10.21 -19.74
N VAL A 410 -18.78 8.92 -19.62
CA VAL A 410 -17.78 7.86 -19.74
C VAL A 410 -18.18 6.94 -20.87
N MET A 411 -17.23 6.57 -21.73
CA MET A 411 -17.44 5.53 -22.72
C MET A 411 -17.24 4.18 -22.06
N VAL A 412 -18.20 3.28 -22.26
CA VAL A 412 -18.21 1.95 -21.64
C VAL A 412 -18.47 0.87 -22.67
N LEU A 413 -17.85 -0.28 -22.46
CA LEU A 413 -18.12 -1.52 -23.18
C LEU A 413 -19.08 -2.36 -22.37
N LEU A 414 -20.07 -2.95 -23.03
CA LEU A 414 -21.04 -3.89 -22.48
C LEU A 414 -20.82 -5.26 -23.14
N ALA A 415 -20.32 -6.20 -22.35
CA ALA A 415 -20.10 -7.59 -22.78
C ALA A 415 -21.19 -8.52 -22.22
N PRO A 416 -21.76 -9.44 -23.02
CA PRO A 416 -22.73 -10.41 -22.54
C PRO A 416 -22.06 -11.46 -21.64
N SER A 417 -22.71 -11.79 -20.51
CA SER A 417 -22.30 -12.87 -19.61
C SER A 417 -23.52 -13.72 -19.24
N ILE A 418 -23.46 -15.01 -19.58
CA ILE A 418 -24.54 -15.97 -19.35
C ILE A 418 -23.99 -17.06 -18.42
N GLU A 419 -24.43 -17.04 -17.17
CA GLU A 419 -24.13 -18.06 -16.16
C GLU A 419 -25.39 -18.90 -15.86
N PRO A 420 -25.25 -20.13 -15.30
CA PRO A 420 -26.41 -20.99 -15.04
C PRO A 420 -27.48 -20.35 -14.15
N ASP A 421 -27.06 -19.50 -13.21
CA ASP A 421 -27.94 -18.87 -12.23
C ASP A 421 -28.46 -17.48 -12.66
N TYR A 422 -27.77 -16.80 -13.57
CA TYR A 422 -28.13 -15.44 -14.00
C TYR A 422 -27.49 -15.03 -15.33
N GLU A 423 -28.12 -14.05 -15.97
CA GLU A 423 -27.61 -13.38 -17.17
C GLU A 423 -27.41 -11.90 -16.86
N CYS A 424 -26.32 -11.32 -17.37
CA CYS A 424 -26.05 -9.90 -17.19
C CYS A 424 -25.16 -9.31 -18.28
N LEU A 425 -25.06 -7.97 -18.31
CA LEU A 425 -24.03 -7.27 -19.06
C LEU A 425 -22.90 -6.86 -18.13
N LEU A 426 -21.67 -7.25 -18.48
CA LEU A 426 -20.45 -6.78 -17.84
C LEU A 426 -20.07 -5.44 -18.46
N GLU A 427 -19.98 -4.42 -17.61
CA GLU A 427 -19.62 -3.06 -18.01
C GLU A 427 -18.18 -2.75 -17.62
N VAL A 428 -17.39 -2.28 -18.58
CA VAL A 428 -16.00 -1.86 -18.42
C VAL A 428 -15.80 -0.48 -19.06
N GLN A 429 -15.09 0.41 -18.38
CA GLN A 429 -14.75 1.72 -18.92
C GLN A 429 -13.70 1.60 -20.03
N LEU A 430 -13.93 2.31 -21.13
CA LEU A 430 -13.01 2.44 -22.26
C LEU A 430 -12.15 3.71 -22.13
N PRO A 431 -10.92 3.68 -22.68
CA PRO A 431 -10.03 4.84 -22.71
C PRO A 431 -10.51 5.86 -23.76
N PHE A 432 -10.31 7.14 -23.45
CA PHE A 432 -10.38 8.19 -24.46
C PHE A 432 -9.03 8.32 -25.20
N ALA A 433 -9.00 9.12 -26.26
CA ALA A 433 -7.79 9.36 -27.04
C ALA A 433 -6.65 9.96 -26.18
N GLU A 434 -7.01 10.76 -25.18
CA GLU A 434 -6.09 11.40 -24.23
C GLU A 434 -5.48 10.42 -23.22
N ASP A 435 -6.14 9.27 -22.96
CA ASP A 435 -5.66 8.25 -22.03
C ASP A 435 -4.57 7.36 -22.67
N VAL A 436 -4.56 7.24 -24.00
CA VAL A 436 -3.67 6.35 -24.74
C VAL A 436 -2.27 6.95 -24.89
N ARG A 437 -1.27 6.25 -24.36
CA ARG A 437 0.15 6.64 -24.49
C ARG A 437 0.86 5.81 -25.55
N THR A 438 1.24 6.45 -26.65
CA THR A 438 1.88 5.80 -27.80
C THR A 438 3.41 5.74 -27.64
N TYR A 439 3.88 4.84 -26.78
CA TYR A 439 5.32 4.54 -26.67
C TYR A 439 5.77 3.59 -27.79
N ARG A 440 6.93 3.90 -28.38
CA ARG A 440 7.56 3.03 -29.37
C ARG A 440 8.66 2.21 -28.70
N PHE A 441 8.49 0.90 -28.68
CA PHE A 441 9.49 -0.05 -28.18
C PHE A 441 10.15 -0.76 -29.36
N PRO A 442 11.48 -0.99 -29.33
CA PRO A 442 12.13 -1.88 -30.27
C PRO A 442 11.56 -3.30 -30.17
N PRO A 443 11.42 -4.02 -31.30
CA PRO A 443 11.00 -5.41 -31.27
C PRO A 443 12.00 -6.28 -30.50
N LEU A 444 11.50 -7.27 -29.75
CA LEU A 444 12.32 -8.19 -28.96
C LEU A 444 12.75 -9.44 -29.74
N ASP A 445 12.07 -9.75 -30.85
CA ASP A 445 12.31 -10.91 -31.72
C ASP A 445 13.43 -10.66 -32.75
N LYS A 446 13.81 -9.40 -32.96
CA LYS A 446 14.72 -9.01 -34.05
C LYS A 446 15.45 -7.73 -33.73
N VAL A 447 16.72 -7.66 -34.12
CA VAL A 447 17.53 -6.45 -33.97
C VAL A 447 17.54 -5.69 -35.29
N ILE A 448 17.02 -4.47 -35.27
CA ILE A 448 17.08 -3.55 -36.41
C ILE A 448 18.34 -2.70 -36.25
N THR A 449 19.32 -2.91 -37.12
CA THR A 449 20.53 -2.08 -37.15
C THR A 449 20.20 -0.66 -37.63
N VAL A 450 21.08 0.32 -37.36
CA VAL A 450 20.94 1.71 -37.85
C VAL A 450 20.79 1.79 -39.38
N SER A 451 21.28 0.76 -40.10
CA SER A 451 21.16 0.60 -41.55
C SER A 451 19.83 -0.01 -42.04
N GLY A 452 18.90 -0.34 -41.14
CA GLY A 452 17.62 -1.00 -41.48
C GLY A 452 17.72 -2.50 -41.73
N LYS A 453 18.91 -3.11 -41.69
CA LYS A 453 19.08 -4.56 -41.80
C LYS A 453 18.54 -5.26 -40.55
N VAL A 454 17.63 -6.20 -40.77
CA VAL A 454 17.05 -7.08 -39.73
C VAL A 454 18.02 -8.22 -39.45
N VAL A 455 18.42 -8.35 -38.19
CA VAL A 455 19.29 -9.42 -37.70
C VAL A 455 18.49 -10.29 -36.74
N THR A 456 18.41 -11.59 -37.06
CA THR A 456 17.70 -12.61 -36.28
C THR A 456 18.62 -13.40 -35.34
N GLU A 457 19.94 -13.27 -35.50
CA GLU A 457 20.94 -13.90 -34.63
C GLU A 457 21.82 -12.80 -34.03
N HIS A 458 21.62 -12.52 -32.74
CA HIS A 458 22.38 -11.49 -32.02
C HIS A 458 22.53 -11.91 -30.56
N ARG A 459 23.56 -11.40 -29.86
CA ARG A 459 23.82 -11.69 -28.44
C ARG A 459 22.63 -11.37 -27.52
N ASN A 460 21.79 -10.42 -27.92
CA ASN A 460 20.63 -9.97 -27.16
C ASN A 460 19.33 -10.71 -27.56
N LEU A 461 19.40 -11.63 -28.53
CA LEU A 461 18.29 -12.50 -28.92
C LEU A 461 18.49 -13.88 -28.27
N PRO A 462 17.40 -14.57 -27.89
CA PRO A 462 17.50 -15.85 -27.22
C PRO A 462 18.07 -16.92 -28.17
N ASN A 463 19.03 -17.71 -27.68
CA ASN A 463 19.51 -18.89 -28.38
C ASN A 463 18.59 -20.09 -28.11
N LYS A 464 18.68 -21.15 -28.92
CA LYS A 464 17.86 -22.38 -28.75
C LYS A 464 18.00 -22.97 -27.35
N ASP A 465 19.22 -23.10 -26.85
CA ASP A 465 19.50 -23.63 -25.51
C ASP A 465 18.79 -22.82 -24.40
N LEU A 466 18.66 -21.51 -24.57
CA LEU A 466 17.97 -20.64 -23.63
C LEU A 466 16.45 -20.81 -23.71
N LEU A 467 15.91 -20.99 -24.93
CA LEU A 467 14.49 -21.25 -25.15
C LEU A 467 14.09 -22.61 -24.57
N ASP A 468 14.89 -23.65 -24.80
CA ASP A 468 14.66 -25.00 -24.29
C ASP A 468 14.73 -25.02 -22.76
N ALA A 469 15.75 -24.38 -22.16
CA ALA A 469 15.87 -24.29 -20.70
C ALA A 469 14.73 -23.48 -20.06
N MET A 470 14.24 -22.43 -20.73
CA MET A 470 13.08 -21.68 -20.26
C MET A 470 11.79 -22.50 -20.38
N SER A 471 11.60 -23.25 -21.47
CA SER A 471 10.45 -24.14 -21.65
C SER A 471 10.41 -25.20 -20.56
N GLU A 472 11.53 -25.91 -20.32
CA GLU A 472 11.63 -26.91 -19.23
C GLU A 472 11.29 -26.30 -17.86
N TYR A 473 11.73 -25.05 -17.61
CA TYR A 473 11.44 -24.37 -16.36
C TYR A 473 9.97 -23.98 -16.22
N VAL A 474 9.34 -23.45 -17.29
CA VAL A 474 7.90 -23.11 -17.31
C VAL A 474 7.06 -24.36 -17.08
N ASP A 475 7.34 -25.45 -17.79
CA ASP A 475 6.64 -26.73 -17.64
C ASP A 475 6.80 -27.30 -16.22
N SER A 476 7.94 -27.06 -15.58
CA SER A 476 8.19 -27.52 -14.19
C SER A 476 7.53 -26.66 -13.11
N MET A 477 7.06 -25.47 -13.46
CA MET A 477 6.45 -24.48 -12.55
C MET A 477 4.98 -24.22 -12.89
N ASP A 478 4.34 -25.17 -13.58
CA ASP A 478 2.89 -25.11 -13.80
C ASP A 478 2.15 -25.21 -12.46
N LEU A 479 1.06 -24.44 -12.33
CA LEU A 479 0.22 -24.36 -11.14
C LEU A 479 -1.13 -25.05 -11.34
N VAL A 480 -1.34 -25.67 -12.49
CA VAL A 480 -2.52 -26.46 -12.81
C VAL A 480 -2.12 -27.93 -12.83
N ASP A 481 -2.46 -28.63 -11.76
CA ASP A 481 -2.34 -30.09 -11.68
C ASP A 481 -3.62 -30.76 -12.20
N THR A 482 -3.59 -32.06 -12.46
CA THR A 482 -4.79 -32.84 -12.78
C THR A 482 -5.13 -33.77 -11.63
N ASP A 483 -6.39 -33.77 -11.17
CA ASP A 483 -6.87 -34.70 -10.15
C ASP A 483 -6.89 -36.17 -10.64
N GLU A 484 -7.26 -37.10 -9.74
CA GLU A 484 -7.41 -38.53 -10.05
C GLU A 484 -8.47 -38.80 -11.13
N ASP A 485 -9.40 -37.86 -11.36
CA ASP A 485 -10.48 -37.91 -12.34
C ASP A 485 -10.12 -37.19 -13.67
N GLY A 486 -8.93 -36.59 -13.77
CA GLY A 486 -8.44 -35.87 -14.94
C GLY A 486 -8.92 -34.43 -15.10
N ASN A 487 -9.56 -33.83 -14.08
CA ASN A 487 -9.94 -32.42 -14.09
C ASN A 487 -8.75 -31.54 -13.66
N PRO A 488 -8.61 -30.35 -14.25
CA PRO A 488 -7.59 -29.39 -13.83
C PRO A 488 -7.92 -28.85 -12.44
N VAL A 489 -7.01 -29.03 -11.50
CA VAL A 489 -7.02 -28.44 -10.17
C VAL A 489 -5.95 -27.36 -10.13
N GLU A 490 -6.39 -26.11 -10.01
CA GLU A 490 -5.49 -24.99 -9.77
C GLU A 490 -4.99 -25.05 -8.32
N ASP A 491 -3.69 -25.22 -8.13
CA ASP A 491 -3.06 -25.26 -6.80
C ASP A 491 -3.21 -23.93 -6.05
N LEU A 492 -3.46 -22.85 -6.80
CA LEU A 492 -3.45 -21.47 -6.32
C LEU A 492 -4.66 -20.68 -6.83
N PRO A 493 -5.89 -20.99 -6.38
CA PRO A 493 -7.09 -20.27 -6.82
C PRO A 493 -7.04 -18.82 -6.32
N ILE A 494 -6.77 -17.88 -7.22
CA ILE A 494 -6.65 -16.45 -6.89
C ILE A 494 -7.99 -15.87 -6.45
N ASP A 495 -9.10 -16.38 -6.97
CA ASP A 495 -10.45 -15.90 -6.61
C ASP A 495 -10.83 -16.22 -5.16
N ASP A 496 -10.25 -17.27 -4.58
CA ASP A 496 -10.41 -17.63 -3.16
C ASP A 496 -9.37 -16.97 -2.26
N SER A 497 -8.56 -16.06 -2.80
CA SER A 497 -7.55 -15.33 -2.06
C SER A 497 -8.10 -14.20 -1.20
N TYR A 498 -7.45 -13.97 -0.08
CA TYR A 498 -7.75 -12.85 0.81
C TYR A 498 -6.70 -11.76 0.68
N SER A 499 -7.13 -10.50 0.73
CA SER A 499 -6.20 -9.37 0.75
C SER A 499 -5.38 -9.37 2.06
N PRO A 500 -4.04 -9.54 2.00
CA PRO A 500 -3.22 -9.59 3.21
C PRO A 500 -3.30 -8.30 4.02
N VAL A 501 -3.37 -7.15 3.34
CA VAL A 501 -3.38 -5.83 3.99
C VAL A 501 -4.59 -5.66 4.90
N LEU A 502 -5.79 -6.01 4.42
CA LEU A 502 -7.04 -5.81 5.16
C LEU A 502 -7.07 -6.70 6.40
N HIS A 503 -6.91 -8.00 6.21
CA HIS A 503 -7.03 -8.97 7.30
C HIS A 503 -5.87 -8.88 8.30
N ARG A 504 -4.67 -8.48 7.85
CA ARG A 504 -3.54 -8.22 8.74
C ARG A 504 -3.81 -7.04 9.67
N ILE A 505 -4.30 -5.92 9.11
CA ILE A 505 -4.63 -4.73 9.90
C ILE A 505 -5.76 -5.05 10.89
N ASP A 506 -6.83 -5.71 10.43
CA ASP A 506 -7.96 -6.07 11.30
C ASP A 506 -7.56 -7.07 12.39
N SER A 507 -6.72 -8.06 12.08
CA SER A 507 -6.14 -8.97 13.08
C SER A 507 -5.30 -8.21 14.11
N ALA A 508 -4.45 -7.28 13.67
CA ALA A 508 -3.63 -6.48 14.58
C ALA A 508 -4.47 -5.58 15.50
N ILE A 509 -5.53 -4.95 14.97
CA ILE A 509 -6.47 -4.13 15.76
C ILE A 509 -7.17 -4.98 16.81
N ARG A 510 -7.70 -6.15 16.42
CA ARG A 510 -8.40 -7.07 17.34
C ARG A 510 -7.48 -7.60 18.44
N TYR A 511 -6.25 -8.00 18.07
CA TYR A 511 -5.27 -8.47 19.03
C TYR A 511 -4.91 -7.37 20.04
N ARG A 512 -4.59 -6.16 19.57
CA ARG A 512 -4.24 -5.02 20.42
C ARG A 512 -5.41 -4.53 21.29
N ALA A 513 -6.65 -4.78 20.87
CA ALA A 513 -7.83 -4.45 21.66
C ALA A 513 -7.92 -5.27 22.95
N ILE A 514 -7.51 -6.54 22.90
CA ILE A 514 -7.50 -7.47 24.04
C ILE A 514 -6.16 -7.37 24.80
N HIS A 515 -5.04 -7.24 24.07
CA HIS A 515 -3.69 -7.19 24.62
C HIS A 515 -3.01 -5.85 24.28
N PRO A 516 -3.27 -4.75 25.03
CA PRO A 516 -2.76 -3.43 24.70
C PRO A 516 -1.24 -3.29 24.72
N ASN A 517 -0.54 -4.11 25.51
CA ASN A 517 0.90 -4.00 25.72
C ASN A 517 1.72 -5.00 24.88
N ASP A 518 1.08 -6.04 24.35
CA ASP A 518 1.79 -7.13 23.68
C ASP A 518 2.15 -6.77 22.24
N PRO A 519 3.31 -7.22 21.71
CA PRO A 519 3.66 -6.99 20.32
C PRO A 519 2.64 -7.65 19.39
N VAL A 520 2.41 -7.05 18.21
CA VAL A 520 1.49 -7.62 17.23
C VAL A 520 2.05 -8.97 16.75
N PRO A 521 1.27 -10.08 16.83
CA PRO A 521 1.74 -11.42 16.45
C PRO A 521 2.07 -11.47 14.96
N PRO A 522 2.83 -12.46 14.44
CA PRO A 522 3.05 -12.62 13.00
C PRO A 522 1.74 -12.88 12.23
N PRO A 523 1.69 -12.66 10.90
CA PRO A 523 0.52 -12.99 10.09
C PRO A 523 0.28 -14.52 10.08
N SER A 524 -0.98 -14.93 9.94
CA SER A 524 -1.31 -16.36 9.80
C SER A 524 -0.74 -16.95 8.51
N LYS A 525 -0.44 -18.25 8.54
CA LYS A 525 0.08 -18.98 7.37
C LYS A 525 -0.93 -18.96 6.22
N ASN A 526 -2.23 -19.12 6.53
CA ASN A 526 -3.30 -19.08 5.54
C ASN A 526 -3.35 -17.73 4.78
N LEU A 527 -3.11 -16.60 5.46
CA LEU A 527 -3.09 -15.29 4.82
C LEU A 527 -1.89 -15.08 3.90
N THR A 528 -0.77 -15.76 4.19
CA THR A 528 0.50 -15.63 3.46
C THR A 528 0.74 -16.78 2.48
N LYS A 529 -0.18 -17.75 2.38
CA LYS A 529 -0.10 -18.93 1.51
C LYS A 529 0.25 -18.57 0.07
N LEU A 530 -0.32 -17.48 -0.44
CA LEU A 530 -0.17 -17.05 -1.83
C LEU A 530 0.98 -16.04 -2.04
N SER A 531 1.66 -15.63 -0.97
CA SER A 531 2.82 -14.74 -1.06
C SER A 531 4.07 -15.45 -1.53
N GLN A 532 4.08 -16.79 -1.49
CA GLN A 532 5.18 -17.65 -1.91
C GLN A 532 4.60 -18.82 -2.72
N PRO A 533 5.31 -19.29 -3.76
CA PRO A 533 4.93 -20.52 -4.46
C PRO A 533 5.01 -21.74 -3.52
N PRO A 534 4.30 -22.84 -3.82
CA PRO A 534 4.40 -24.10 -3.08
C PRO A 534 5.85 -24.58 -2.98
N GLN A 535 6.29 -24.97 -1.77
CA GLN A 535 7.68 -25.36 -1.52
C GLN A 535 8.07 -26.60 -2.35
N ASP A 536 7.16 -27.57 -2.45
CA ASP A 536 7.37 -28.80 -3.22
C ASP A 536 7.65 -28.51 -4.70
N LEU A 537 6.96 -27.53 -5.28
CA LEU A 537 7.14 -27.12 -6.68
C LEU A 537 8.48 -26.41 -6.88
N VAL A 538 8.87 -25.53 -5.95
CA VAL A 538 10.18 -24.86 -5.97
C VAL A 538 11.33 -25.86 -5.86
N GLU A 539 11.18 -26.88 -5.02
CA GLU A 539 12.19 -27.94 -4.87
C GLU A 539 12.31 -28.78 -6.15
N LYS A 540 11.18 -29.14 -6.78
CA LYS A 540 11.14 -29.86 -8.06
C LYS A 540 11.73 -29.06 -9.22
N SER A 541 11.54 -27.74 -9.26
CA SER A 541 11.98 -26.88 -10.37
C SER A 541 13.41 -26.34 -10.23
N ASN A 542 14.02 -26.50 -9.06
CA ASN A 542 15.32 -25.89 -8.73
C ASN A 542 16.45 -26.28 -9.71
N HIS A 543 16.50 -27.55 -10.18
CA HIS A 543 17.54 -27.95 -11.13
C HIS A 543 17.32 -27.34 -12.53
N TYR A 544 16.07 -27.17 -12.97
CA TYR A 544 15.76 -26.47 -14.22
C TYR A 544 16.12 -24.98 -14.12
N LEU A 545 15.83 -24.35 -12.98
CA LEU A 545 16.22 -22.97 -12.71
C LEU A 545 17.75 -22.79 -12.77
N GLN A 546 18.52 -23.71 -12.21
CA GLN A 546 19.98 -23.67 -12.28
C GLN A 546 20.51 -23.79 -13.71
N LYS A 547 19.92 -24.66 -14.54
CA LYS A 547 20.25 -24.73 -15.97
C LYS A 547 19.95 -23.41 -16.69
N LEU A 548 18.79 -22.81 -16.40
CA LEU A 548 18.36 -21.53 -16.99
C LEU A 548 19.31 -20.40 -16.61
N ILE A 549 19.71 -20.30 -15.34
CA ILE A 549 20.69 -19.30 -14.85
C ILE A 549 22.03 -19.45 -15.59
N ALA A 550 22.50 -20.70 -15.77
CA ALA A 550 23.73 -20.97 -16.48
C ALA A 550 23.65 -20.59 -17.97
N ALA A 551 22.51 -20.87 -18.63
CA ALA A 551 22.28 -20.53 -20.03
C ALA A 551 22.11 -19.01 -20.26
N ALA A 552 21.52 -18.29 -19.31
CA ALA A 552 21.19 -16.88 -19.42
C ALA A 552 22.37 -15.92 -19.12
N ASP A 553 23.42 -16.38 -18.42
CA ASP A 553 24.60 -15.58 -18.03
C ASP A 553 24.24 -14.20 -17.40
N VAL A 554 23.24 -14.19 -16.50
CA VAL A 554 22.73 -12.96 -15.90
C VAL A 554 23.75 -12.37 -14.91
N LYS A 555 24.24 -11.17 -15.21
CA LYS A 555 25.23 -10.45 -14.38
C LYS A 555 24.62 -9.22 -13.72
N LYS A 556 24.87 -9.05 -12.42
CA LYS A 556 24.45 -7.85 -11.68
C LYS A 556 25.29 -6.65 -12.11
N VAL A 557 24.64 -5.65 -12.70
CA VAL A 557 25.29 -4.38 -13.02
C VAL A 557 25.49 -3.57 -11.73
N PRO A 558 26.71 -3.11 -11.39
CA PRO A 558 26.89 -2.26 -10.22
C PRO A 558 26.11 -0.95 -10.41
N PRO A 559 25.49 -0.39 -9.35
CA PRO A 559 24.77 0.86 -9.47
C PRO A 559 25.71 1.93 -10.02
N LYS A 560 25.31 2.62 -11.10
CA LYS A 560 26.05 3.78 -11.60
C LYS A 560 26.14 4.79 -10.46
N VAL A 561 27.34 4.97 -9.91
CA VAL A 561 27.62 6.02 -8.94
C VAL A 561 27.22 7.33 -9.64
N LYS A 562 26.19 8.01 -9.15
CA LYS A 562 25.86 9.36 -9.62
C LYS A 562 27.12 10.18 -9.39
N GLY A 563 27.78 10.61 -10.47
CA GLY A 563 28.89 11.56 -10.36
C GLY A 563 28.43 12.68 -9.44
N ARG A 564 29.20 12.93 -8.36
CA ARG A 564 28.93 14.07 -7.47
C ARG A 564 28.75 15.29 -8.36
N LYS A 565 27.59 15.94 -8.29
CA LYS A 565 27.42 17.29 -8.84
C LYS A 565 28.58 18.11 -8.26
N ARG A 566 29.46 18.61 -9.12
CA ARG A 566 30.51 19.57 -8.77
C ARG A 566 29.80 20.83 -8.26
N VAL A 567 29.62 20.96 -6.95
CA VAL A 567 29.08 22.15 -6.30
C VAL A 567 30.27 22.87 -5.67
N ARG A 568 30.81 23.86 -6.39
CA ARG A 568 31.52 24.95 -5.74
C ARG A 568 30.44 25.87 -5.18
N GLU A 569 30.44 26.11 -3.88
CA GLU A 569 29.72 27.26 -3.33
C GLU A 569 30.46 28.51 -3.85
N SER A 570 29.88 29.18 -4.83
CA SER A 570 30.31 30.54 -5.19
C SER A 570 30.13 31.41 -3.95
N GLU A 571 31.20 32.08 -3.49
CA GLU A 571 31.10 33.11 -2.46
C GLU A 571 30.16 34.20 -2.96
N LYS A 572 28.91 34.17 -2.49
CA LYS A 572 27.95 35.22 -2.80
C LYS A 572 28.37 36.47 -2.06
N PRO A 573 28.39 37.66 -2.70
CA PRO A 573 28.63 38.89 -1.98
C PRO A 573 27.59 39.05 -0.87
N LEU A 574 28.01 39.51 0.30
CA LEU A 574 27.17 39.65 1.52
C LEU A 574 25.87 40.45 1.29
N SER A 575 25.82 41.23 0.21
CA SER A 575 24.69 42.08 -0.21
C SER A 575 23.69 41.38 -1.15
N GLY A 576 23.95 40.16 -1.63
CA GLY A 576 23.07 39.47 -2.59
C GLY A 576 22.91 40.14 -3.95
N LEU A 577 23.67 41.22 -4.23
CA LEU A 577 23.65 41.95 -5.49
C LEU A 577 24.71 41.36 -6.43
N ASP A 578 24.28 40.83 -7.57
CA ASP A 578 25.17 40.37 -8.64
C ASP A 578 25.62 41.58 -9.48
N VAL A 579 26.79 42.13 -9.12
CA VAL A 579 27.36 43.31 -9.76
C VAL A 579 27.68 43.05 -11.24
N ASP A 580 27.93 41.78 -11.61
CA ASP A 580 28.21 41.35 -12.98
C ASP A 580 26.95 41.31 -13.86
N ALA A 581 25.77 41.07 -13.28
CA ALA A 581 24.50 41.16 -14.01
C ALA A 581 24.10 42.62 -14.33
N LEU A 582 24.57 43.58 -13.52
CA LEU A 582 24.29 45.01 -13.69
C LEU A 582 25.25 45.70 -14.68
N LEU A 583 26.52 45.30 -14.67
CA LEU A 583 27.53 45.77 -15.62
C LEU A 583 27.54 44.83 -16.82
N HIS A 584 26.73 45.10 -17.85
CA HIS A 584 26.77 44.38 -19.14
C HIS A 584 28.17 44.50 -19.79
N GLN A 585 29.14 43.72 -19.33
CA GLN A 585 30.42 43.58 -19.97
C GLN A 585 30.24 42.56 -21.10
N GLU A 586 30.45 43.01 -22.33
CA GLU A 586 30.57 42.14 -23.50
C GLU A 586 31.48 40.96 -23.16
N LYS A 587 31.09 39.74 -23.55
CA LYS A 587 31.88 38.51 -23.39
C LYS A 587 33.28 38.71 -23.99
N ARG A 588 34.22 39.21 -23.19
CA ARG A 588 35.62 39.32 -23.58
C ARG A 588 36.20 37.91 -23.57
N ALA A 589 36.14 37.26 -24.72
CA ALA A 589 36.66 35.89 -24.90
C ALA A 589 38.18 35.78 -24.83
N ARG A 590 38.91 36.90 -24.62
CA ARG A 590 40.37 36.92 -24.58
C ARG A 590 40.88 37.54 -23.27
N ILE A 591 41.70 36.76 -22.55
CA ILE A 591 42.43 37.19 -21.36
C ILE A 591 43.52 38.19 -21.79
N SER A 592 43.56 39.35 -21.15
CA SER A 592 44.54 40.40 -21.41
C SER A 592 45.81 40.22 -20.56
N PRO A 593 47.02 40.53 -21.08
CA PRO A 593 48.26 40.42 -20.31
C PRO A 593 48.34 41.37 -19.10
N THR A 594 47.60 42.48 -19.14
CA THR A 594 47.58 43.49 -18.07
C THR A 594 46.69 43.11 -16.89
N ASN A 595 45.71 42.22 -17.08
CA ASN A 595 44.72 41.83 -16.08
C ASN A 595 44.45 40.31 -16.10
N ALA A 596 45.51 39.51 -16.23
CA ALA A 596 45.40 38.09 -16.53
C ALA A 596 44.72 37.28 -15.40
N ILE A 597 45.06 37.54 -14.14
CA ILE A 597 44.57 36.76 -12.98
C ILE A 597 43.05 36.88 -12.79
N PRO A 598 42.44 38.09 -12.70
CA PRO A 598 40.99 38.21 -12.51
C PRO A 598 40.19 37.71 -13.71
N GLU A 599 40.64 37.99 -14.94
CA GLU A 599 39.96 37.57 -16.18
C GLU A 599 40.00 36.04 -16.36
N PHE A 600 41.07 35.38 -15.93
CA PHE A 600 41.16 33.92 -15.92
C PHE A 600 40.17 33.30 -14.93
N LYS A 601 40.08 33.83 -13.70
CA LYS A 601 39.10 33.37 -12.71
C LYS A 601 37.66 33.55 -13.22
N GLN A 602 37.37 34.70 -13.83
CA GLN A 602 36.04 34.99 -14.40
C GLN A 602 35.70 34.06 -15.58
N THR A 603 36.68 33.75 -16.43
CA THR A 603 36.47 32.83 -17.56
C THR A 603 36.21 31.41 -17.07
N LEU A 604 36.90 30.96 -16.01
CA LEU A 604 36.68 29.65 -15.40
C LEU A 604 35.35 29.55 -14.65
N THR A 605 34.87 30.61 -14.00
CA THR A 605 33.55 30.59 -13.34
C THR A 605 32.39 30.54 -14.33
N GLN A 606 32.55 31.10 -15.54
CA GLN A 606 31.57 31.02 -16.62
C GLN A 606 31.70 29.75 -17.48
N ALA A 607 32.72 28.92 -17.25
CA ALA A 607 32.98 27.74 -18.05
C ALA A 607 32.04 26.58 -17.68
N GLU A 608 31.11 26.24 -18.57
CA GLU A 608 30.23 25.07 -18.43
C GLU A 608 30.83 23.79 -19.04
N THR A 609 31.84 23.91 -19.90
CA THR A 609 32.45 22.79 -20.64
C THR A 609 33.96 22.69 -20.44
N ILE A 610 34.50 21.47 -20.60
CA ILE A 610 35.96 21.22 -20.48
C ILE A 610 36.75 21.94 -21.58
N GLU A 611 36.13 22.19 -22.74
CA GLU A 611 36.78 22.88 -23.86
C GLU A 611 37.06 24.35 -23.57
N THR A 612 36.16 25.04 -22.86
CA THR A 612 36.36 26.44 -22.47
C THR A 612 37.45 26.57 -21.40
N ILE A 613 37.54 25.61 -20.48
CA ILE A 613 38.64 25.52 -19.50
C ILE A 613 39.98 25.34 -20.22
N LYS A 614 40.05 24.42 -21.20
CA LYS A 614 41.26 24.21 -22.01
C LYS A 614 41.69 25.45 -22.77
N ASP A 615 40.75 26.22 -23.31
CA ASP A 615 41.07 27.47 -24.02
C ASP A 615 41.62 28.55 -23.06
N ALA A 616 40.99 28.73 -21.91
CA ALA A 616 41.46 29.67 -20.88
C ALA A 616 42.88 29.33 -20.40
N VAL A 617 43.18 28.05 -20.15
CA VAL A 617 44.52 27.58 -19.76
C VAL A 617 45.55 27.86 -20.86
N LYS A 618 45.20 27.65 -22.14
CA LYS A 618 46.08 27.98 -23.27
C LYS A 618 46.36 29.47 -23.39
N GLN A 619 45.35 30.32 -23.20
CA GLN A 619 45.52 31.77 -23.25
C GLN A 619 46.45 32.24 -22.11
N MET A 620 46.23 31.76 -20.89
CA MET A 620 47.10 32.07 -19.74
C MET A 620 48.53 31.52 -19.95
N THR A 621 48.68 30.32 -20.52
CA THR A 621 49.99 29.74 -20.89
C THR A 621 50.74 30.66 -21.85
N SER A 622 50.06 31.18 -22.88
CA SER A 622 50.67 32.10 -23.84
C SER A 622 51.10 33.41 -23.20
N ILE A 623 50.32 33.95 -22.26
CA ILE A 623 50.65 35.17 -21.52
C ILE A 623 51.89 34.95 -20.66
N ILE A 624 51.94 33.85 -19.90
CA ILE A 624 53.09 33.47 -19.07
C ILE A 624 54.35 33.35 -19.94
N GLU A 625 54.27 32.62 -21.07
CA GLU A 625 55.42 32.46 -21.97
C GLU A 625 55.93 33.79 -22.55
N ASP A 626 55.03 34.71 -22.90
CA ASP A 626 55.38 36.01 -23.47
C ASP A 626 55.97 36.96 -22.41
N GLN A 627 55.46 36.90 -21.17
CA GLN A 627 56.03 37.62 -20.03
C GLN A 627 57.44 37.14 -19.68
N ILE A 628 57.73 35.84 -19.81
CA ILE A 628 59.06 35.25 -19.60
C ILE A 628 60.01 35.68 -20.74
N LYS A 629 59.59 35.58 -22.00
CA LYS A 629 60.41 35.95 -23.18
C LYS A 629 60.83 37.42 -23.15
N ASN A 630 59.89 38.30 -22.81
CA ASN A 630 60.10 39.75 -22.85
C ASN A 630 60.58 40.32 -21.50
N SER A 631 60.93 39.47 -20.53
CA SER A 631 61.42 39.91 -19.22
C SER A 631 62.87 40.41 -19.30
N LEU A 632 63.09 41.68 -18.93
CA LEU A 632 64.43 42.20 -18.62
C LEU A 632 64.85 41.70 -17.23
N ALA A 633 65.80 40.77 -17.20
CA ALA A 633 66.26 40.09 -15.99
C ALA A 633 65.12 39.39 -15.21
N ASP A 634 64.83 39.84 -13.99
CA ASP A 634 63.89 39.25 -13.03
C ASP A 634 62.57 40.03 -12.87
N ALA A 635 62.41 41.16 -13.58
CA ALA A 635 61.31 42.11 -13.37
C ALA A 635 59.89 41.54 -13.51
N ASN A 636 59.70 40.45 -14.25
CA ASN A 636 58.38 39.80 -14.44
C ASN A 636 58.23 38.47 -13.69
N TYR A 637 59.27 37.97 -13.01
CA TYR A 637 59.24 36.63 -12.43
C TYR A 637 58.22 36.50 -11.30
N ASP A 638 58.06 37.54 -10.47
CA ASP A 638 57.06 37.53 -9.39
C ASP A 638 55.63 37.42 -9.93
N ARG A 639 55.32 38.13 -11.03
CA ARG A 639 54.00 38.09 -11.70
C ARG A 639 53.72 36.71 -12.28
N VAL A 640 54.72 36.10 -12.93
CA VAL A 640 54.63 34.74 -13.50
C VAL A 640 54.39 33.70 -12.39
N ILE A 641 55.04 33.84 -11.24
CA ILE A 641 54.85 32.93 -10.10
C ILE A 641 53.43 33.02 -9.56
N GLU A 642 52.87 34.23 -9.42
CA GLU A 642 51.48 34.42 -9.01
C GLU A 642 50.49 33.84 -10.03
N GLU A 643 50.71 34.08 -11.33
CA GLU A 643 49.86 33.55 -12.41
C GLU A 643 49.85 32.00 -12.41
N ILE A 644 51.03 31.37 -12.25
CA ILE A 644 51.15 29.90 -12.15
C ILE A 644 50.52 29.37 -10.87
N GLY A 645 50.65 30.10 -9.75
CA GLY A 645 50.01 29.75 -8.47
C GLY A 645 48.49 29.74 -8.58
N VAL A 646 47.90 30.81 -9.13
CA VAL A 646 46.45 30.90 -9.33
C VAL A 646 45.96 29.84 -10.31
N MET A 647 46.69 29.61 -11.41
CA MET A 647 46.33 28.55 -12.36
C MET A 647 46.31 27.17 -11.69
N ARG A 648 47.28 26.89 -10.81
CA ARG A 648 47.37 25.64 -10.06
C ARG A 648 46.16 25.45 -9.14
N ASP A 649 45.85 26.46 -8.33
CA ASP A 649 44.78 26.38 -7.32
C ASP A 649 43.39 26.26 -7.96
N GLU A 650 43.13 26.99 -9.04
CA GLU A 650 41.86 26.88 -9.76
C GLU A 650 41.74 25.51 -10.47
N LEU A 651 42.79 24.99 -11.11
CA LEU A 651 42.71 23.68 -11.77
C LEU A 651 42.60 22.50 -10.79
N ILE A 652 43.15 22.62 -9.58
CA ILE A 652 42.86 21.69 -8.48
C ILE A 652 41.38 21.77 -8.10
N SER A 653 40.85 23.00 -7.94
CA SER A 653 39.45 23.24 -7.56
C SER A 653 38.44 22.73 -8.58
N PHE A 654 38.77 22.79 -9.88
CA PHE A 654 37.95 22.26 -10.98
C PHE A 654 38.18 20.77 -11.27
N GLU A 655 39.03 20.09 -10.49
CA GLU A 655 39.42 18.67 -10.67
C GLU A 655 40.04 18.37 -12.04
N GLU A 656 40.77 19.32 -12.64
CA GLU A 656 41.46 19.16 -13.92
C GLU A 656 43.01 19.27 -13.77
N PRO A 657 43.64 18.47 -12.89
CA PRO A 657 45.08 18.57 -12.62
C PRO A 657 45.96 18.21 -13.82
N ALA A 658 45.43 17.42 -14.78
CA ALA A 658 46.15 17.02 -15.98
C ALA A 658 46.58 18.22 -16.84
N LEU A 659 45.71 19.22 -16.99
CA LEU A 659 46.00 20.42 -17.80
C LEU A 659 47.16 21.24 -17.23
N TYR A 660 47.21 21.38 -15.90
CA TYR A 660 48.31 22.05 -15.21
C TYR A 660 49.62 21.25 -15.33
N ASN A 661 49.54 19.94 -15.10
CA ASN A 661 50.70 19.06 -15.13
C ASN A 661 51.35 19.01 -16.52
N ASP A 662 50.55 19.02 -17.59
CA ASP A 662 51.04 19.09 -18.96
C ASP A 662 51.67 20.45 -19.28
N PHE A 663 51.04 21.55 -18.85
CA PHE A 663 51.61 22.90 -18.97
C PHE A 663 52.99 22.99 -18.27
N LEU A 664 53.10 22.54 -17.03
CA LEU A 664 54.34 22.66 -16.25
C LEU A 664 55.48 21.83 -16.86
N ARG A 665 55.18 20.65 -17.41
CA ARG A 665 56.15 19.83 -18.17
C ARG A 665 56.64 20.55 -19.42
N GLN A 666 55.72 21.13 -20.20
CA GLN A 666 56.05 21.89 -21.42
C GLN A 666 56.87 23.14 -21.10
N LEU A 667 56.52 23.86 -20.03
CA LEU A 667 57.26 25.04 -19.58
C LEU A 667 58.70 24.66 -19.21
N LYS A 668 58.88 23.55 -18.48
CA LYS A 668 60.21 23.03 -18.13
C LYS A 668 61.05 22.71 -19.38
N ASP A 669 60.47 22.01 -20.34
CA ASP A 669 61.17 21.64 -21.58
C ASP A 669 61.58 22.87 -22.40
N LYS A 670 60.71 23.89 -22.49
CA LYS A 670 61.00 25.16 -23.17
C LYS A 670 62.09 25.97 -22.47
N LEU A 671 62.10 25.98 -21.13
CA LEU A 671 63.16 26.61 -20.36
C LEU A 671 64.51 25.89 -20.58
N LEU A 672 64.53 24.54 -20.61
CA LEU A 672 65.75 23.75 -20.84
C LEU A 672 66.35 23.94 -22.24
N LYS A 673 65.50 24.18 -23.24
CA LYS A 673 65.91 24.45 -24.63
C LYS A 673 66.26 25.91 -24.92
N GLU A 674 66.22 26.78 -23.90
CA GLU A 674 66.49 28.22 -23.99
C GLU A 674 65.56 28.97 -24.97
N GLU A 675 64.39 28.41 -25.28
CA GLU A 675 63.42 28.95 -26.26
C GLU A 675 62.67 30.20 -25.74
N LEU A 676 62.82 30.52 -24.45
CA LEU A 676 62.14 31.62 -23.75
C LEU A 676 63.08 32.79 -23.41
N GLY A 677 64.03 33.10 -24.30
CA GLY A 677 64.88 34.29 -24.19
C GLY A 677 66.14 34.10 -23.34
N GLY A 678 66.82 32.95 -23.47
CA GLY A 678 68.12 32.67 -22.85
C GLY A 678 68.05 31.81 -21.58
N ASP A 679 69.12 31.82 -20.79
CA ASP A 679 69.24 31.01 -19.57
C ASP A 679 68.38 31.60 -18.43
N ARG A 680 67.25 30.94 -18.14
CA ARG A 680 66.24 31.34 -17.15
C ARG A 680 66.23 30.40 -15.93
N ARG A 681 67.38 29.81 -15.57
CA ARG A 681 67.56 28.93 -14.39
C ARG A 681 67.01 29.51 -13.08
N GLU A 682 67.13 30.82 -12.91
CA GLU A 682 66.66 31.52 -11.71
C GLU A 682 65.14 31.43 -11.53
N LEU A 683 64.36 31.55 -12.62
CA LEU A 683 62.91 31.40 -12.60
C LEU A 683 62.51 29.97 -12.18
N TRP A 684 63.18 28.95 -12.71
CA TRP A 684 62.92 27.56 -12.33
C TRP A 684 63.28 27.28 -10.86
N TRP A 685 64.31 27.93 -10.33
CA TRP A 685 64.63 27.87 -8.89
C TRP A 685 63.54 28.55 -8.04
N LEU A 686 63.03 29.70 -8.47
CA LEU A 686 61.96 30.41 -7.78
C LEU A 686 60.64 29.61 -7.75
N LEU A 687 60.26 28.95 -8.85
CA LEU A 687 59.08 28.06 -8.91
C LEU A 687 59.19 26.87 -7.93
N ARG A 688 60.40 26.33 -7.77
CA ARG A 688 60.67 25.28 -6.76
C ARG A 688 60.57 25.84 -5.34
N ARG A 689 61.08 27.05 -5.10
CA ARG A 689 61.00 27.72 -3.80
C ARG A 689 59.55 28.02 -3.38
N SER A 690 58.69 28.39 -4.33
CA SER A 690 57.27 28.66 -4.10
C SER A 690 56.38 27.41 -4.07
N LYS A 691 56.95 26.19 -4.18
CA LYS A 691 56.24 24.91 -4.17
C LYS A 691 55.23 24.73 -5.32
N LEU A 692 55.45 25.37 -6.46
CA LEU A 692 54.60 25.26 -7.66
C LEU A 692 55.00 24.07 -8.54
N GLY A 693 55.09 22.89 -7.93
CA GLY A 693 55.37 21.62 -8.61
C GLY A 693 54.12 20.98 -9.21
N LEU A 694 54.30 19.82 -9.87
CA LEU A 694 53.20 19.01 -10.38
C LEU A 694 52.18 18.69 -9.27
N ILE A 695 50.89 18.71 -9.62
CA ILE A 695 49.80 18.33 -8.73
C ILE A 695 49.82 16.81 -8.56
N THR A 696 49.96 16.35 -7.32
CA THR A 696 50.07 14.92 -6.99
C THR A 696 48.71 14.27 -6.73
N GLN A 697 48.66 12.94 -6.76
CA GLN A 697 47.46 12.17 -6.40
C GLN A 697 46.96 12.44 -4.96
N HIS A 698 47.83 12.88 -4.05
CA HIS A 698 47.45 13.29 -2.70
C HIS A 698 46.68 14.63 -2.68
N GLU A 699 46.90 15.50 -3.67
CA GLU A 699 46.29 16.83 -3.75
C GLU A 699 45.02 16.84 -4.62
N SER A 700 44.88 15.89 -5.55
CA SER A 700 43.67 15.68 -6.34
C SER A 700 43.54 14.21 -6.75
N ASP A 701 42.39 13.61 -6.44
CA ASP A 701 42.09 12.20 -6.77
C ASP A 701 42.13 11.92 -8.28
N GLN A 702 41.99 12.94 -9.12
CA GLN A 702 42.03 12.86 -10.59
C GLN A 702 43.45 12.97 -11.17
N SER A 703 44.48 13.14 -10.34
CA SER A 703 45.87 13.21 -10.82
C SER A 703 46.52 11.83 -10.88
N ASP A 704 47.11 11.50 -12.03
CA ASP A 704 47.90 10.27 -12.23
C ASP A 704 49.37 10.41 -11.78
N VAL A 705 49.77 11.56 -11.22
CA VAL A 705 51.18 11.86 -10.87
C VAL A 705 51.48 11.43 -9.44
N THR A 706 52.47 10.55 -9.28
CA THR A 706 52.98 10.13 -7.98
C THR A 706 53.95 11.15 -7.38
N GLU A 707 54.13 11.14 -6.05
CA GLU A 707 55.09 12.03 -5.39
C GLU A 707 56.53 11.87 -5.92
N GLU A 708 56.91 10.66 -6.32
CA GLU A 708 58.24 10.37 -6.88
C GLU A 708 58.42 11.06 -8.25
N GLN A 709 57.40 11.02 -9.11
CA GLN A 709 57.41 11.71 -10.40
C GLN A 709 57.43 13.24 -10.23
N ALA A 710 56.68 13.78 -9.25
CA ALA A 710 56.71 15.21 -8.93
C ALA A 710 58.10 15.65 -8.42
N LYS A 711 58.77 14.80 -7.61
CA LYS A 711 60.15 15.03 -7.16
C LYS A 711 61.16 14.94 -8.30
N GLU A 712 61.05 13.98 -9.22
CA GLU A 712 61.95 13.82 -10.36
C GLU A 712 61.90 15.03 -11.31
N VAL A 713 60.69 15.53 -11.59
CA VAL A 713 60.50 16.75 -12.40
C VAL A 713 61.10 17.96 -11.71
N SER A 714 61.04 18.04 -10.38
CA SER A 714 61.65 19.11 -9.59
C SER A 714 63.17 19.02 -9.47
N LEU A 715 63.76 17.82 -9.55
CA LEU A 715 65.19 17.59 -9.33
C LEU A 715 66.06 17.75 -10.59
N ARG A 716 65.55 17.40 -11.78
CA ARG A 716 66.33 17.40 -13.05
C ARG A 716 66.43 18.78 -13.73
N TYR A 717 67.04 19.76 -13.09
CA TYR A 717 67.43 21.02 -13.73
C TYR A 717 68.82 21.38 -13.22
N HIS A 718 69.85 20.81 -13.86
CA HIS A 718 71.27 21.05 -13.58
C HIS A 718 71.91 21.83 -14.73
#